data_AF-A0A7R8WRS0-F1
#
_entry.id   AF-A0A7R8WRS0-F1
#
_cell.length_a   1.000
_cell.length_b   1.000
_cell.length_c   1.000
_cell.angle_alpha   90.00
_cell.angle_beta   90.00
_cell.angle_gamma   90.00
#
_symmetry.space_group_name_H-M   'P 1'
#
loop_
_entity.id
_entity.type
_entity.pdbx_description
1 polymer ?
#
loop_
_entity_poly.entity_id
_entity_poly.type
_entity_poly.pdbx_seq_one_letter_code
_entity_poly.pdbx_strand_id
1 'polypeptide(L)'
;MDADLQDRPEEIPEFYDMIVNGGYDLVSGWKQKRKDNKLTKNLPSLLFNGVARKISGVPLHDFNCGLKAYKKEVVKSFDLYGDMHRYLPVLAKLNGFHKITEKKIQHDKRKYGRSKFGSDRFIKGFLDLTTLWFIKNKAQEWLNDSFDTETQAQVQQILQNEKELLECFGADLEFGTGGMRGIMGVGTNRINKYTIGKITQGLANYLNQVCGGEEIAVAVAYDVRHNSKAFAQLIADILSANGIKVYIFDDFRPTPLLSYAVRFLGCKAGIVLTASHNPPEYNGYKVYWEDGGQIVPPQDHEIVAAVNEVNFDQVRYDRVADDVIEISDELEREYMAEAQKVSLFDAPDRTNIKVVFTPIHGTSVHLLPRTLYASGFTDIVLVNSQLQPSGDFPTVVSPNPEEPEALAEAITLAKETQADLLIGTDPDADRLGVGVRKDDGEYYLLNGNETNTIMTYFLLKELKRREELSSSHFIGSTVVSSDIFMALAKHFNINCKLGLTGFKWIAKMITDAEPHEIFVCGGEESYGFMVGDFVRDKDSISSALLFCEVASILKSEGKNVLQYLDEIYEQLGYYSEKLLSFKKEGVAGKKEIADLMTRLRENPPESIAGEPVLWVEDYKDHPTKKNMETGKVEAMDIASSNVLIFRTRSDYRICARPSGTEPKIKFYLGASEK
;
A
#
# COMPACT_ATOMS: atom_id res chain seq x y z
N MET A 1 29.67 -37.67 2.29
CA MET A 1 31.13 -37.77 2.05
C MET A 1 31.56 -36.61 1.19
N ASP A 2 32.77 -36.09 1.41
CA ASP A 2 33.35 -35.05 0.58
C ASP A 2 34.03 -35.63 -0.68
N ALA A 3 34.08 -34.84 -1.75
CA ALA A 3 34.70 -35.26 -3.03
C ALA A 3 36.18 -34.82 -3.12
N ASP A 4 36.70 -34.13 -2.11
CA ASP A 4 38.06 -33.57 -2.06
C ASP A 4 39.04 -34.41 -1.23
N LEU A 5 38.62 -35.65 -0.89
CA LEU A 5 39.42 -36.68 -0.19
C LEU A 5 39.94 -36.23 1.18
N GLN A 6 39.25 -35.31 1.85
CA GLN A 6 39.67 -34.84 3.17
C GLN A 6 39.10 -35.70 4.30
N ASP A 7 37.97 -36.37 4.07
CA ASP A 7 37.34 -37.28 5.02
C ASP A 7 37.56 -38.74 4.58
N ARG A 8 38.03 -39.58 5.51
CA ARG A 8 38.45 -40.97 5.25
C ARG A 8 37.25 -41.93 5.20
N PRO A 9 37.00 -42.65 4.09
CA PRO A 9 35.90 -43.62 4.01
C PRO A 9 35.98 -44.74 5.04
N GLU A 10 37.18 -45.03 5.55
CA GLU A 10 37.43 -46.04 6.60
C GLU A 10 36.72 -45.69 7.92
N GLU A 11 36.29 -44.45 8.11
CA GLU A 11 35.56 -43.99 9.29
C GLU A 11 34.08 -44.44 9.28
N ILE A 12 33.52 -44.77 8.09
CA ILE A 12 32.08 -45.04 7.86
C ILE A 12 31.53 -46.22 8.68
N PRO A 13 32.21 -47.38 8.78
CA PRO A 13 31.68 -48.53 9.53
C PRO A 13 31.35 -48.20 10.99
N GLU A 14 32.12 -47.33 11.63
CA GLU A 14 31.90 -46.94 13.01
C GLU A 14 30.75 -45.92 13.16
N PHE A 15 30.56 -45.02 12.19
CA PHE A 15 29.35 -44.18 12.15
C PHE A 15 28.08 -45.04 12.01
N TYR A 16 28.14 -46.08 11.18
CA TYR A 16 27.05 -47.04 11.02
C TYR A 16 26.79 -47.79 12.33
N ASP A 17 27.84 -48.28 12.99
CA ASP A 17 27.76 -48.98 14.28
C ASP A 17 27.12 -48.09 15.37
N MET A 18 27.50 -46.82 15.46
CA MET A 18 26.89 -45.87 16.41
C MET A 18 25.39 -45.63 16.14
N ILE A 19 24.95 -45.64 14.89
CA ILE A 19 23.52 -45.53 14.56
C ILE A 19 22.78 -46.83 14.88
N VAL A 20 23.30 -47.97 14.42
CA VAL A 20 22.60 -49.28 14.46
C VAL A 20 22.68 -49.92 15.84
N ASN A 21 23.88 -49.99 16.42
CA ASN A 21 24.13 -50.63 17.72
C ASN A 21 24.16 -49.62 18.86
N GLY A 22 24.67 -48.41 18.62
CA GLY A 22 24.66 -47.31 19.61
C GLY A 22 23.31 -46.62 19.79
N GLY A 23 22.34 -46.87 18.89
CA GLY A 23 20.97 -46.38 18.98
C GLY A 23 20.81 -44.87 18.78
N TYR A 24 21.84 -44.17 18.33
CA TYR A 24 21.78 -42.73 18.04
C TYR A 24 20.91 -42.44 16.82
N ASP A 25 20.21 -41.31 16.84
CA ASP A 25 19.36 -40.85 15.73
C ASP A 25 20.21 -40.16 14.66
N LEU A 26 21.23 -39.42 15.08
CA LEU A 26 22.19 -38.74 14.21
C LEU A 26 23.58 -38.70 14.86
N VAL A 27 24.61 -39.02 14.07
CA VAL A 27 26.02 -38.94 14.46
C VAL A 27 26.74 -38.01 13.48
N SER A 28 27.29 -36.89 13.98
CA SER A 28 28.06 -35.94 13.18
C SER A 28 29.57 -36.12 13.37
N GLY A 29 30.37 -36.01 12.31
CA GLY A 29 31.82 -35.99 12.46
C GLY A 29 32.32 -34.73 13.15
N TRP A 30 33.39 -34.84 13.92
CA TRP A 30 34.08 -33.72 14.55
C TRP A 30 35.55 -33.68 14.11
N LYS A 31 35.89 -32.63 13.34
CA LYS A 31 37.25 -32.37 12.86
C LYS A 31 38.08 -31.69 13.96
N GLN A 32 38.63 -32.46 14.89
CA GLN A 32 39.32 -31.93 16.07
C GLN A 32 40.61 -31.16 15.74
N LYS A 33 41.40 -31.61 14.75
CA LYS A 33 42.63 -30.94 14.29
C LYS A 33 42.44 -30.43 12.86
N ARG A 34 41.94 -29.21 12.71
CA ARG A 34 41.83 -28.56 11.39
C ARG A 34 43.19 -28.08 10.91
N LYS A 35 43.61 -28.53 9.73
CA LYS A 35 44.88 -28.12 9.09
C LYS A 35 44.72 -26.89 8.16
N ASP A 36 43.56 -26.21 8.26
CA ASP A 36 43.21 -25.00 7.51
C ASP A 36 43.73 -23.70 8.16
N ASN A 37 43.71 -22.59 7.42
CA ASN A 37 44.20 -21.28 7.90
C ASN A 37 43.46 -20.83 9.18
N LYS A 38 44.24 -20.50 10.22
CA LYS A 38 43.74 -20.19 11.57
C LYS A 38 42.83 -18.97 11.63
N LEU A 39 43.12 -17.90 10.87
CA LEU A 39 42.40 -16.62 10.96
C LEU A 39 41.15 -16.59 10.09
N THR A 40 41.22 -17.13 8.87
CA THR A 40 40.11 -17.03 7.90
C THR A 40 39.09 -18.17 7.99
N LYS A 41 39.40 -19.26 8.72
CA LYS A 41 38.52 -20.45 8.78
C LYS A 41 38.31 -21.05 10.16
N ASN A 42 39.35 -21.17 10.98
CA ASN A 42 39.20 -21.84 12.29
C ASN A 42 38.47 -20.95 13.29
N LEU A 43 38.77 -19.65 13.34
CA LEU A 43 38.14 -18.72 14.29
C LEU A 43 36.64 -18.48 14.01
N PRO A 44 36.20 -18.17 12.76
CA PRO A 44 34.76 -18.02 12.47
C PRO A 44 33.97 -19.31 12.70
N SER A 45 34.55 -20.48 12.40
CA SER A 45 33.88 -21.76 12.63
C SER A 45 33.78 -22.13 14.12
N LEU A 46 34.77 -21.75 14.94
CA LEU A 46 34.70 -21.93 16.39
C LEU A 46 33.60 -21.06 17.01
N LEU A 47 33.51 -19.79 16.59
CA LEU A 47 32.43 -18.87 16.97
C LEU A 47 31.07 -19.41 16.54
N PHE A 48 30.89 -19.76 15.26
CA PHE A 48 29.65 -20.33 14.75
C PHE A 48 29.22 -21.59 15.51
N ASN A 49 30.13 -22.55 15.71
CA ASN A 49 29.79 -23.81 16.39
C ASN A 49 29.51 -23.60 17.90
N GLY A 50 30.21 -22.67 18.56
CA GLY A 50 29.96 -22.32 19.95
C GLY A 50 28.58 -21.68 20.14
N VAL A 51 28.20 -20.77 19.24
CA VAL A 51 26.90 -20.11 19.26
C VAL A 51 25.78 -21.06 18.84
N ALA A 52 25.96 -21.83 17.77
CA ALA A 52 25.00 -22.85 17.33
C ALA A 52 24.72 -23.87 18.43
N ARG A 53 25.74 -24.32 19.17
CA ARG A 53 25.57 -25.19 20.34
C ARG A 53 24.75 -24.53 21.44
N LYS A 54 25.04 -23.26 21.76
CA LYS A 54 24.33 -22.51 22.80
C LYS A 54 22.87 -22.27 22.44
N ILE A 55 22.59 -21.88 21.19
CA ILE A 55 21.23 -21.55 20.70
C ILE A 55 20.39 -22.83 20.50
N SER A 56 20.94 -23.85 19.82
CA SER A 56 20.18 -25.08 19.54
C SER A 56 20.13 -26.05 20.72
N GLY A 57 21.03 -25.91 21.70
CA GLY A 57 21.23 -26.87 22.77
C GLY A 57 21.63 -28.27 22.28
N VAL A 58 22.14 -28.40 21.05
CA VAL A 58 22.65 -29.65 20.48
C VAL A 58 24.15 -29.76 20.81
N PRO A 59 24.62 -30.82 21.50
CA PRO A 59 25.97 -30.88 22.07
C PRO A 59 27.06 -31.23 21.04
N LEU A 60 27.14 -30.49 19.93
CA LEU A 60 28.12 -30.73 18.86
C LEU A 60 29.24 -29.66 18.82
N HIS A 61 30.44 -30.13 18.50
CA HIS A 61 31.64 -29.34 18.28
C HIS A 61 31.83 -28.94 16.82
N ASP A 62 31.21 -29.67 15.88
CA ASP A 62 31.28 -29.36 14.46
C ASP A 62 29.96 -29.64 13.73
N PHE A 63 29.13 -28.61 13.59
CA PHE A 63 27.86 -28.72 12.85
C PHE A 63 28.07 -28.84 11.33
N ASN A 64 29.22 -28.37 10.83
CA ASN A 64 29.51 -28.24 9.41
C ASN A 64 30.31 -29.41 8.84
N CYS A 65 30.54 -30.48 9.61
CA CYS A 65 31.20 -31.67 9.09
C CYS A 65 30.32 -32.36 8.03
N GLY A 66 30.88 -32.63 6.85
CA GLY A 66 30.17 -33.29 5.75
C GLY A 66 30.02 -34.81 5.93
N LEU A 67 30.77 -35.41 6.86
CA LEU A 67 30.65 -36.80 7.24
C LEU A 67 29.67 -36.94 8.40
N LYS A 68 28.45 -37.39 8.09
CA LYS A 68 27.37 -37.62 9.05
C LYS A 68 26.68 -38.95 8.74
N ALA A 69 26.18 -39.62 9.77
CA ALA A 69 25.25 -40.74 9.64
C ALA A 69 23.97 -40.45 10.42
N TYR A 70 22.86 -40.99 9.96
CA TYR A 70 21.54 -40.73 10.52
C TYR A 70 20.61 -41.90 10.21
N LYS A 71 19.61 -42.07 11.06
CA LYS A 71 18.48 -42.96 10.78
C LYS A 71 17.66 -42.44 9.61
N LYS A 72 17.00 -43.34 8.89
CA LYS A 72 16.17 -43.01 7.72
C LYS A 72 15.02 -42.07 8.08
N GLU A 73 14.46 -42.25 9.28
CA GLU A 73 13.36 -41.49 9.85
C GLU A 73 13.73 -40.02 10.05
N VAL A 74 14.99 -39.75 10.44
CA VAL A 74 15.49 -38.37 10.62
C VAL A 74 15.48 -37.62 9.29
N VAL A 75 16.03 -38.20 8.22
CA VAL A 75 16.10 -37.53 6.90
C VAL A 75 14.72 -37.32 6.29
N LYS A 76 13.79 -38.23 6.57
CA LYS A 76 12.42 -38.13 6.06
C LYS A 76 11.55 -37.15 6.84
N SER A 77 12.03 -36.59 7.95
CA SER A 77 11.25 -35.70 8.81
C SER A 77 11.30 -34.23 8.39
N PHE A 78 12.15 -33.85 7.41
CA PHE A 78 12.27 -32.48 6.94
C PHE A 78 12.74 -32.43 5.47
N ASP A 79 12.30 -31.43 4.72
CA ASP A 79 12.79 -31.15 3.37
C ASP A 79 14.03 -30.23 3.41
N LEU A 80 15.07 -30.58 2.67
CA LEU A 80 16.33 -29.83 2.64
C LEU A 80 16.41 -28.99 1.36
N TYR A 81 16.53 -27.67 1.53
CA TYR A 81 16.76 -26.73 0.43
C TYR A 81 18.12 -26.04 0.57
N GLY A 82 18.81 -25.80 -0.55
CA GLY A 82 20.08 -25.08 -0.59
C GLY A 82 21.15 -25.60 0.38
N ASP A 83 21.64 -24.73 1.27
CA ASP A 83 22.70 -25.04 2.23
C ASP A 83 22.18 -25.56 3.60
N MET A 84 20.92 -26.01 3.70
CA MET A 84 20.31 -26.44 4.98
C MET A 84 20.91 -27.73 5.58
N HIS A 85 21.64 -28.53 4.79
CA HIS A 85 22.29 -29.76 5.23
C HIS A 85 23.26 -29.58 6.42
N ARG A 86 23.71 -28.35 6.71
CA ARG A 86 24.52 -28.03 7.89
C ARG A 86 23.72 -27.94 9.20
N TYR A 87 22.41 -27.70 9.11
CA TYR A 87 21.51 -27.65 10.26
C TYR A 87 20.83 -28.97 10.56
N LEU A 88 21.18 -30.04 9.84
CA LEU A 88 20.64 -31.38 10.07
C LEU A 88 20.57 -31.78 11.56
N PRO A 89 21.60 -31.54 12.39
CA PRO A 89 21.50 -31.87 13.82
C PRO A 89 20.49 -30.99 14.59
N VAL A 90 20.33 -29.73 14.19
CA VAL A 90 19.37 -28.80 14.80
C VAL A 90 17.94 -29.15 14.37
N LEU A 91 17.74 -29.38 13.06
CA LEU A 91 16.47 -29.80 12.50
C LEU A 91 16.02 -31.14 13.06
N ALA A 92 16.93 -32.10 13.22
CA ALA A 92 16.64 -33.37 13.88
C ALA A 92 16.14 -33.14 15.32
N LYS A 93 16.81 -32.27 16.10
CA LYS A 93 16.36 -31.95 17.46
C LYS A 93 14.99 -31.28 17.50
N LEU A 94 14.73 -30.33 16.59
CA LEU A 94 13.45 -29.64 16.49
C LEU A 94 12.30 -30.59 16.10
N ASN A 95 12.60 -31.64 15.32
CA ASN A 95 11.66 -32.70 14.94
C ASN A 95 11.59 -33.85 15.97
N GLY A 96 12.01 -33.61 17.22
CA GLY A 96 11.84 -34.56 18.32
C GLY A 96 12.90 -35.66 18.41
N PHE A 97 13.98 -35.62 17.61
CA PHE A 97 15.09 -36.57 17.73
C PHE A 97 16.12 -36.07 18.74
N HIS A 98 16.29 -36.80 19.84
CA HIS A 98 17.11 -36.32 20.95
C HIS A 98 18.45 -37.07 21.10
N LYS A 99 18.62 -38.24 20.47
CA LYS A 99 19.89 -39.00 20.55
C LYS A 99 20.86 -38.54 19.47
N ILE A 100 21.37 -37.32 19.62
CA ILE A 100 22.30 -36.70 18.68
C ILE A 100 23.70 -36.65 19.31
N THR A 101 24.71 -37.17 18.61
CA THR A 101 26.09 -37.21 19.11
C THR A 101 27.10 -36.90 18.01
N GLU A 102 28.38 -36.89 18.38
CA GLU A 102 29.49 -36.74 17.45
C GLU A 102 30.56 -37.81 17.59
N LYS A 103 31.26 -38.03 16.48
CA LYS A 103 32.42 -38.90 16.40
C LYS A 103 33.65 -38.08 16.00
N LYS A 104 34.76 -38.23 16.72
CA LYS A 104 36.05 -37.67 16.27
C LYS A 104 36.48 -38.36 14.98
N ILE A 105 36.89 -37.59 13.98
CA ILE A 105 37.34 -38.13 12.70
C ILE A 105 38.73 -37.59 12.32
N GLN A 106 39.49 -38.40 11.58
CA GLN A 106 40.74 -37.93 10.98
C GLN A 106 40.44 -37.03 9.78
N HIS A 107 41.08 -35.85 9.75
CA HIS A 107 40.91 -34.87 8.67
C HIS A 107 42.24 -34.58 7.99
N ASP A 108 42.32 -34.88 6.69
CA ASP A 108 43.53 -34.73 5.89
C ASP A 108 43.58 -33.37 5.17
N LYS A 109 44.81 -32.93 4.85
CA LYS A 109 44.99 -31.72 4.03
C LYS A 109 44.44 -32.00 2.63
N ARG A 110 43.65 -31.06 2.12
CA ARG A 110 43.17 -31.07 0.75
C ARG A 110 44.33 -31.24 -0.24
N LYS A 111 44.27 -32.30 -1.05
CA LYS A 111 45.30 -32.60 -2.06
C LYS A 111 45.03 -31.90 -3.40
N TYR A 112 43.76 -31.65 -3.75
CA TYR A 112 43.36 -31.07 -5.04
C TYR A 112 42.22 -30.04 -4.88
N GLY A 113 42.23 -28.97 -5.68
CA GLY A 113 41.17 -27.93 -5.73
C GLY A 113 41.25 -26.82 -4.66
N ARG A 114 40.45 -25.76 -4.84
CA ARG A 114 40.24 -24.68 -3.85
C ARG A 114 38.87 -24.84 -3.18
N SER A 115 38.73 -24.34 -1.95
CA SER A 115 37.45 -24.39 -1.23
C SER A 115 36.44 -23.47 -1.89
N LYS A 116 35.26 -24.01 -2.25
CA LYS A 116 34.10 -23.21 -2.70
C LYS A 116 33.38 -22.50 -1.53
N PHE A 117 33.86 -22.67 -0.29
CA PHE A 117 33.20 -22.20 0.94
C PHE A 117 33.99 -21.02 1.56
N GLY A 118 33.40 -19.82 1.52
CA GLY A 118 33.92 -18.58 2.13
C GLY A 118 33.29 -18.24 3.49
N SER A 119 33.84 -17.23 4.18
CA SER A 119 33.40 -16.74 5.51
C SER A 119 31.94 -16.26 5.53
N ASP A 120 31.47 -15.66 4.44
CA ASP A 120 30.13 -15.06 4.33
C ASP A 120 29.02 -16.09 4.52
N ARG A 121 29.29 -17.36 4.20
CA ARG A 121 28.35 -18.47 4.37
C ARG A 121 28.08 -18.79 5.84
N PHE A 122 29.07 -18.65 6.72
CA PHE A 122 28.91 -18.86 8.17
C PHE A 122 28.12 -17.71 8.81
N ILE A 123 28.37 -16.48 8.35
CA ILE A 123 27.67 -15.28 8.82
C ILE A 123 26.19 -15.35 8.42
N LYS A 124 25.88 -15.58 7.15
CA LYS A 124 24.49 -15.75 6.67
C LYS A 124 23.76 -16.85 7.44
N GLY A 125 24.42 -17.99 7.60
CA GLY A 125 23.82 -19.11 8.29
C GLY A 125 23.57 -18.91 9.79
N PHE A 126 24.35 -18.06 10.45
CA PHE A 126 24.09 -17.64 11.81
C PHE A 126 22.88 -16.69 11.86
N LEU A 127 22.84 -15.71 10.95
CA LEU A 127 21.75 -14.74 10.83
C LEU A 127 20.39 -15.40 10.54
N ASP A 128 20.36 -16.45 9.71
CA ASP A 128 19.14 -17.21 9.41
C ASP A 128 18.56 -17.90 10.66
N LEU A 129 19.43 -18.54 11.47
CA LEU A 129 19.01 -19.20 12.72
C LEU A 129 18.52 -18.20 13.77
N THR A 130 19.19 -17.06 13.91
CA THR A 130 18.75 -16.01 14.85
C THR A 130 17.43 -15.40 14.41
N THR A 131 17.22 -15.24 13.10
CA THR A 131 15.96 -14.74 12.53
C THR A 131 14.82 -15.72 12.81
N LEU A 132 14.99 -17.01 12.50
CA LEU A 132 13.97 -18.02 12.80
C LEU A 132 13.66 -18.13 14.30
N TRP A 133 14.68 -18.05 15.16
CA TRP A 133 14.46 -18.06 16.61
C TRP A 133 13.62 -16.86 17.08
N PHE A 134 13.94 -15.65 16.61
CA PHE A 134 13.19 -14.45 16.94
C PHE A 134 11.73 -14.51 16.46
N ILE A 135 11.51 -14.96 15.22
CA ILE A 135 10.16 -15.10 14.64
C ILE A 135 9.35 -16.16 15.41
N LYS A 136 9.96 -17.29 15.77
CA LYS A 136 9.29 -18.32 16.59
C LYS A 136 8.90 -17.77 17.96
N ASN A 137 9.75 -16.99 18.61
CA ASN A 137 9.41 -16.38 19.90
C ASN A 137 8.23 -15.40 19.76
N LYS A 138 8.24 -14.53 18.73
CA LYS A 138 7.10 -13.65 18.43
C LYS A 138 5.80 -14.42 18.23
N ALA A 139 5.84 -15.52 17.49
CA ALA A 139 4.67 -16.37 17.31
C ALA A 139 4.24 -17.06 18.62
N GLN A 140 5.18 -17.48 19.47
CA GLN A 140 4.86 -18.08 20.77
C GLN A 140 4.20 -17.11 21.75
N GLU A 141 4.46 -15.81 21.65
CA GLU A 141 3.74 -14.80 22.45
C GLU A 141 2.23 -14.84 22.18
N TRP A 142 1.80 -15.27 20.98
CA TRP A 142 0.40 -15.39 20.61
C TRP A 142 -0.29 -16.67 21.13
N LEU A 143 0.39 -17.44 21.98
CA LEU A 143 -0.15 -18.64 22.64
C LEU A 143 -0.60 -18.38 24.09
N ASN A 144 -0.63 -17.12 24.53
CA ASN A 144 -1.09 -16.74 25.87
C ASN A 144 -2.58 -16.33 25.89
N ASP A 145 -3.13 -16.14 27.08
CA ASP A 145 -4.56 -15.88 27.32
C ASP A 145 -5.08 -14.54 26.77
N SER A 146 -4.21 -13.65 26.30
CA SER A 146 -4.61 -12.42 25.58
C SER A 146 -5.19 -12.72 24.20
N PHE A 147 -4.96 -13.93 23.68
CA PHE A 147 -5.44 -14.39 22.39
C PHE A 147 -6.44 -15.53 22.57
N ASP A 148 -7.53 -15.50 21.81
CA ASP A 148 -8.56 -16.55 21.83
C ASP A 148 -8.02 -17.91 21.39
N THR A 149 -8.74 -18.96 21.76
CA THR A 149 -8.35 -20.35 21.51
C THR A 149 -8.24 -20.70 20.03
N GLU A 150 -9.01 -20.05 19.15
CA GLU A 150 -8.95 -20.29 17.71
C GLU A 150 -7.66 -19.73 17.12
N THR A 151 -7.30 -18.51 17.51
CA THR A 151 -6.05 -17.82 17.16
C THR A 151 -4.87 -18.65 17.65
N GLN A 152 -4.87 -19.09 18.91
CA GLN A 152 -3.81 -19.94 19.46
C GLN A 152 -3.66 -21.24 18.65
N ALA A 153 -4.76 -21.88 18.26
CA ALA A 153 -4.73 -23.10 17.45
C ALA A 153 -4.13 -22.86 16.05
N GLN A 154 -4.47 -21.75 15.39
CA GLN A 154 -3.89 -21.36 14.11
C GLN A 154 -2.38 -21.06 14.24
N VAL A 155 -1.96 -20.35 15.29
CA VAL A 155 -0.55 -20.09 15.59
C VAL A 155 0.23 -21.40 15.79
N GLN A 156 -0.34 -22.38 16.49
CA GLN A 156 0.31 -23.69 16.66
C GLN A 156 0.55 -24.41 15.34
N GLN A 157 -0.36 -24.27 14.36
CA GLN A 157 -0.17 -24.80 13.00
C GLN A 157 0.92 -24.04 12.25
N ILE A 158 0.88 -22.69 12.29
CA ILE A 158 1.87 -21.81 11.65
C ILE A 158 3.29 -22.10 12.18
N LEU A 159 3.46 -22.39 13.48
CA LEU A 159 4.75 -22.73 14.09
C LEU A 159 5.42 -23.98 13.48
N GLN A 160 4.64 -24.85 12.83
CA GLN A 160 5.13 -26.05 12.14
C GLN A 160 5.49 -25.79 10.66
N ASN A 161 5.11 -24.64 10.10
CA ASN A 161 5.36 -24.26 8.71
C ASN A 161 6.26 -23.01 8.64
N GLU A 162 7.55 -23.21 8.35
CA GLU A 162 8.53 -22.12 8.33
C GLU A 162 8.20 -21.00 7.35
N LYS A 163 7.56 -21.33 6.21
CA LYS A 163 7.16 -20.34 5.21
C LYS A 163 6.05 -19.45 5.74
N GLU A 164 4.98 -20.05 6.26
CA GLU A 164 3.85 -19.31 6.86
C GLU A 164 4.30 -18.52 8.08
N LEU A 165 5.18 -19.08 8.91
CA LEU A 165 5.76 -18.40 10.05
C LEU A 165 6.50 -17.12 9.63
N LEU A 166 7.33 -17.19 8.59
CA LEU A 166 8.00 -16.03 8.02
C LEU A 166 7.01 -15.02 7.43
N GLU A 167 5.99 -15.48 6.72
CA GLU A 167 5.01 -14.60 6.09
C GLU A 167 4.12 -13.87 7.12
N CYS A 168 3.73 -14.54 8.22
CA CYS A 168 2.82 -14.03 9.25
C CYS A 168 3.51 -13.27 10.38
N PHE A 169 4.73 -13.67 10.78
CA PHE A 169 5.45 -13.12 11.93
C PHE A 169 6.85 -12.58 11.59
N GLY A 170 7.30 -12.70 10.33
CA GLY A 170 8.63 -12.25 9.90
C GLY A 170 8.81 -10.73 9.88
N ALA A 171 7.70 -9.99 9.92
CA ALA A 171 7.66 -8.55 10.05
C ALA A 171 6.46 -8.16 10.93
N ASP A 172 6.37 -6.88 11.27
CA ASP A 172 5.15 -6.30 11.80
C ASP A 172 4.47 -5.54 10.66
N LEU A 173 3.14 -5.50 10.66
CA LEU A 173 2.40 -4.75 9.66
C LEU A 173 2.74 -3.26 9.85
N GLU A 174 3.42 -2.67 8.85
CA GLU A 174 3.86 -1.28 8.95
C GLU A 174 2.66 -0.33 8.90
N PHE A 175 2.53 0.50 9.94
CA PHE A 175 1.66 1.67 9.92
C PHE A 175 2.35 2.73 9.06
N GLY A 176 1.99 2.75 7.79
CA GLY A 176 2.49 3.71 6.83
C GLY A 176 1.91 5.10 7.05
N THR A 177 2.35 6.05 6.23
CA THR A 177 2.06 7.49 6.41
C THR A 177 0.59 7.91 6.24
N GLY A 178 -0.36 6.98 6.18
CA GLY A 178 -1.81 7.23 6.14
C GLY A 178 -2.64 6.08 6.72
N GLY A 179 -1.99 5.13 7.41
CA GLY A 179 -2.61 3.91 7.93
C GLY A 179 -1.90 2.61 7.54
N MET A 180 -2.57 1.48 7.76
CA MET A 180 -2.07 0.13 7.44
C MET A 180 -2.89 -0.52 6.34
N ARG A 181 -2.24 -1.40 5.58
CA ARG A 181 -2.90 -2.29 4.62
C ARG A 181 -2.16 -3.61 4.58
N GLY A 182 -2.89 -4.70 4.62
CA GLY A 182 -2.28 -6.03 4.59
C GLY A 182 -3.30 -7.14 4.36
N ILE A 183 -2.77 -8.34 4.13
CA ILE A 183 -3.58 -9.55 4.04
C ILE A 183 -4.20 -9.83 5.41
N MET A 184 -5.47 -10.20 5.43
CA MET A 184 -6.15 -10.63 6.64
C MET A 184 -5.65 -12.00 7.09
N GLY A 185 -5.51 -12.20 8.40
CA GLY A 185 -5.09 -13.49 8.97
C GLY A 185 -4.39 -13.36 10.31
N VAL A 186 -3.91 -14.48 10.84
CA VAL A 186 -3.20 -14.53 12.12
C VAL A 186 -1.73 -14.11 11.95
N GLY A 187 -1.26 -13.29 12.88
CA GLY A 187 0.13 -12.86 12.96
C GLY A 187 0.31 -11.34 13.02
N THR A 188 1.53 -10.92 13.32
CA THR A 188 1.90 -9.50 13.46
C THR A 188 1.97 -8.78 12.12
N ASN A 189 2.19 -9.51 11.02
CA ASN A 189 2.21 -8.98 9.64
C ASN A 189 0.85 -9.16 8.92
N ARG A 190 -0.26 -9.13 9.66
CA ARG A 190 -1.61 -9.36 9.13
C ARG A 190 -2.62 -8.39 9.71
N ILE A 191 -3.70 -8.14 8.98
CA ILE A 191 -4.90 -7.47 9.52
C ILE A 191 -5.72 -8.52 10.29
N ASN A 192 -5.92 -8.28 11.58
CA ASN A 192 -6.79 -9.07 12.45
C ASN A 192 -7.23 -8.20 13.65
N LYS A 193 -8.13 -8.73 14.48
CA LYS A 193 -8.65 -8.00 15.63
C LYS A 193 -7.59 -7.55 16.63
N TYR A 194 -6.48 -8.28 16.77
CA TYR A 194 -5.41 -7.91 17.71
C TYR A 194 -4.53 -6.79 17.16
N THR A 195 -4.16 -6.84 15.88
CA THR A 195 -3.38 -5.76 15.25
C THR A 195 -4.22 -4.50 15.14
N ILE A 196 -5.48 -4.60 14.71
CA ILE A 196 -6.44 -3.48 14.72
C ILE A 196 -6.62 -2.94 16.15
N GLY A 197 -6.78 -3.83 17.14
CA GLY A 197 -6.98 -3.42 18.52
C GLY A 197 -5.79 -2.68 19.11
N LYS A 198 -4.57 -3.17 18.86
CA LYS A 198 -3.32 -2.50 19.25
C LYS A 198 -3.20 -1.11 18.62
N ILE A 199 -3.46 -0.97 17.31
CA ILE A 199 -3.41 0.34 16.65
C ILE A 199 -4.46 1.28 17.22
N THR A 200 -5.69 0.81 17.42
CA THR A 200 -6.80 1.63 17.93
C THR A 200 -6.51 2.11 19.36
N GLN A 201 -5.97 1.24 20.22
CA GLN A 201 -5.55 1.60 21.57
C GLN A 201 -4.41 2.63 21.55
N GLY A 202 -3.43 2.47 20.66
CA GLY A 202 -2.35 3.46 20.49
C GLY A 202 -2.87 4.82 20.04
N LEU A 203 -3.80 4.84 19.08
CA LEU A 203 -4.47 6.07 18.64
C LEU A 203 -5.29 6.71 19.76
N ALA A 204 -6.02 5.91 20.55
CA ALA A 204 -6.78 6.40 21.70
C ALA A 204 -5.87 7.05 22.76
N ASN A 205 -4.72 6.41 23.07
CA ASN A 205 -3.73 6.96 23.97
C ASN A 205 -3.18 8.29 23.47
N TYR A 206 -2.84 8.36 22.17
CA TYR A 206 -2.33 9.58 21.54
C TYR A 206 -3.37 10.71 21.56
N LEU A 207 -4.62 10.43 21.17
CA LEU A 207 -5.72 11.40 21.22
C LEU A 207 -5.92 11.98 22.63
N ASN A 208 -5.99 11.12 23.64
CA ASN A 208 -6.11 11.53 25.04
C ASN A 208 -4.93 12.38 25.52
N GLN A 209 -3.72 12.10 25.01
CA GLN A 209 -2.53 12.89 25.32
C GLN A 209 -2.58 14.29 24.67
N VAL A 210 -2.95 14.40 23.40
CA VAL A 210 -2.88 15.67 22.65
C VAL A 210 -4.10 16.57 22.85
N CYS A 211 -5.27 16.01 23.14
CA CYS A 211 -6.51 16.77 23.34
C CYS A 211 -6.75 17.20 24.80
N GLY A 212 -5.89 16.81 25.76
CA GLY A 212 -5.81 17.46 27.08
C GLY A 212 -7.08 17.47 27.93
N GLY A 213 -8.00 16.52 27.74
CA GLY A 213 -9.26 16.41 28.50
C GLY A 213 -10.47 17.11 27.86
N GLU A 214 -10.35 17.61 26.63
CA GLU A 214 -11.53 17.97 25.81
C GLU A 214 -12.40 16.73 25.51
N GLU A 215 -13.69 16.94 25.21
CA GLU A 215 -14.52 15.85 24.67
C GLU A 215 -13.98 15.42 23.31
N ILE A 216 -13.51 14.17 23.21
CA ILE A 216 -12.95 13.62 21.98
C ILE A 216 -14.03 12.81 21.27
N ALA A 217 -14.25 13.12 20.00
CA ALA A 217 -15.10 12.32 19.12
C ALA A 217 -14.30 11.79 17.92
N VAL A 218 -14.61 10.57 17.49
CA VAL A 218 -14.01 9.91 16.32
C VAL A 218 -15.10 9.36 15.42
N ALA A 219 -15.01 9.64 14.10
CA ALA A 219 -15.89 9.04 13.12
C ALA A 219 -15.30 7.71 12.58
N VAL A 220 -16.12 6.68 12.40
CA VAL A 220 -15.70 5.35 11.92
C VAL A 220 -16.56 4.92 10.73
N ALA A 221 -15.91 4.65 9.60
CA ALA A 221 -16.50 4.11 8.39
C ALA A 221 -15.80 2.83 7.95
N TYR A 222 -16.39 2.11 7.00
CA TYR A 222 -15.81 0.90 6.46
C TYR A 222 -16.38 0.55 5.08
N ASP A 223 -15.61 -0.18 4.27
CA ASP A 223 -16.04 -0.67 2.97
C ASP A 223 -16.66 -2.08 3.02
N VAL A 224 -16.97 -2.62 1.85
CA VAL A 224 -17.69 -3.89 1.66
C VAL A 224 -16.86 -5.14 1.95
N ARG A 225 -15.57 -5.00 2.33
CA ARG A 225 -14.66 -6.15 2.49
C ARG A 225 -15.01 -7.02 3.68
N HIS A 226 -14.53 -8.26 3.62
CA HIS A 226 -14.69 -9.21 4.72
C HIS A 226 -14.15 -8.64 6.03
N ASN A 227 -14.87 -8.92 7.12
CA ASN A 227 -14.58 -8.48 8.48
C ASN A 227 -14.61 -6.96 8.73
N SER A 228 -14.76 -6.11 7.72
CA SER A 228 -14.79 -4.65 7.87
C SER A 228 -15.82 -4.18 8.90
N LYS A 229 -17.06 -4.69 8.85
CA LYS A 229 -18.09 -4.37 9.85
C LYS A 229 -17.72 -4.82 11.28
N ALA A 230 -17.17 -6.03 11.43
CA ALA A 230 -16.77 -6.55 12.73
C ALA A 230 -15.59 -5.76 13.33
N PHE A 231 -14.63 -5.38 12.50
CA PHE A 231 -13.52 -4.53 12.92
C PHE A 231 -13.96 -3.10 13.24
N ALA A 232 -14.96 -2.54 12.54
CA ALA A 232 -15.51 -1.23 12.86
C ALA A 232 -16.15 -1.20 14.25
N GLN A 233 -16.92 -2.25 14.58
CA GLN A 233 -17.48 -2.41 15.93
C GLN A 233 -16.40 -2.58 16.99
N LEU A 234 -15.38 -3.38 16.72
CA LEU A 234 -14.22 -3.53 17.61
C LEU A 234 -13.51 -2.18 17.88
N ILE A 235 -13.34 -1.36 16.84
CA ILE A 235 -12.75 -0.02 16.97
C ILE A 235 -13.63 0.85 17.87
N ALA A 236 -14.95 0.83 17.68
CA ALA A 236 -15.88 1.59 18.51
C ALA A 236 -15.85 1.13 19.98
N ASP A 237 -15.77 -0.19 20.21
CA ASP A 237 -15.66 -0.76 21.55
C ASP A 237 -14.38 -0.29 22.25
N ILE A 238 -13.25 -0.29 21.54
CA ILE A 238 -11.96 0.15 22.12
C ILE A 238 -11.91 1.65 22.38
N LEU A 239 -12.38 2.47 21.42
CA LEU A 239 -12.39 3.92 21.59
C LEU A 239 -13.30 4.34 22.76
N SER A 240 -14.53 3.79 22.82
CA SER A 240 -15.46 4.06 23.91
C SER A 240 -14.94 3.59 25.27
N ALA A 241 -14.27 2.43 25.34
CA ALA A 241 -13.59 1.96 26.56
C ALA A 241 -12.50 2.94 27.05
N ASN A 242 -11.97 3.78 26.16
CA ASN A 242 -10.98 4.81 26.46
C ASN A 242 -11.59 6.22 26.64
N GLY A 243 -12.91 6.31 26.82
CA GLY A 243 -13.62 7.58 27.07
C GLY A 243 -13.74 8.47 25.84
N ILE A 244 -13.65 7.88 24.65
CA ILE A 244 -13.76 8.60 23.37
C ILE A 244 -15.14 8.30 22.77
N LYS A 245 -15.87 9.35 22.43
CA LYS A 245 -17.14 9.26 21.72
C LYS A 245 -16.91 8.79 20.30
N VAL A 246 -17.75 7.89 19.81
CA VAL A 246 -17.61 7.28 18.50
C VAL A 246 -18.87 7.51 17.69
N TYR A 247 -18.72 8.15 16.55
CA TYR A 247 -19.76 8.18 15.52
C TYR A 247 -19.48 7.07 14.52
N ILE A 248 -20.39 6.14 14.34
CA ILE A 248 -20.20 4.97 13.45
C ILE A 248 -21.33 4.87 12.44
N PHE A 249 -21.02 4.52 11.20
CA PHE A 249 -22.04 4.20 10.20
C PHE A 249 -22.64 2.81 10.46
N ASP A 250 -23.95 2.66 10.24
CA ASP A 250 -24.71 1.42 10.45
C ASP A 250 -24.38 0.34 9.41
N ASP A 251 -24.03 0.78 8.21
CA ASP A 251 -23.55 -0.03 7.10
C ASP A 251 -22.35 0.61 6.38
N PHE A 252 -21.79 -0.10 5.39
CA PHE A 252 -20.64 0.38 4.63
C PHE A 252 -20.88 1.76 4.01
N ARG A 253 -19.84 2.60 3.98
CA ARG A 253 -19.89 3.96 3.41
C ARG A 253 -18.58 4.33 2.72
N PRO A 254 -18.64 5.20 1.68
CA PRO A 254 -17.47 5.58 0.92
C PRO A 254 -16.49 6.43 1.74
N THR A 255 -15.19 6.33 1.43
CA THR A 255 -14.12 7.13 2.03
C THR A 255 -14.40 8.64 2.04
N PRO A 256 -14.85 9.28 0.95
CA PRO A 256 -15.17 10.72 0.97
C PRO A 256 -16.24 11.10 2.00
N LEU A 257 -17.22 10.22 2.28
CA LEU A 257 -18.24 10.50 3.29
C LEU A 257 -17.67 10.48 4.71
N LEU A 258 -16.68 9.64 5.01
CA LEU A 258 -15.95 9.71 6.29
C LEU A 258 -15.23 11.05 6.42
N SER A 259 -14.49 11.46 5.39
CA SER A 259 -13.74 12.71 5.40
C SER A 259 -14.65 13.92 5.65
N TYR A 260 -15.83 13.93 5.03
CA TYR A 260 -16.87 14.92 5.33
C TYR A 260 -17.40 14.79 6.76
N ALA A 261 -17.70 13.57 7.22
CA ALA A 261 -18.28 13.33 8.55
C ALA A 261 -17.39 13.81 9.69
N VAL A 262 -16.08 13.65 9.58
CA VAL A 262 -15.12 14.15 10.57
C VAL A 262 -15.29 15.66 10.78
N ARG A 263 -15.36 16.42 9.68
CA ARG A 263 -15.54 17.89 9.72
C ARG A 263 -16.94 18.27 10.19
N PHE A 264 -17.97 17.63 9.64
CA PHE A 264 -19.38 17.94 9.93
C PHE A 264 -19.74 17.70 11.40
N LEU A 265 -19.23 16.61 11.99
CA LEU A 265 -19.52 16.23 13.38
C LEU A 265 -18.53 16.82 14.39
N GLY A 266 -17.51 17.55 13.93
CA GLY A 266 -16.47 18.12 14.78
C GLY A 266 -15.59 17.06 15.46
N CYS A 267 -15.35 15.92 14.79
CA CYS A 267 -14.50 14.86 15.30
C CYS A 267 -13.03 15.27 15.29
N LYS A 268 -12.25 14.76 16.25
CA LYS A 268 -10.79 14.95 16.31
C LYS A 268 -10.03 14.00 15.39
N ALA A 269 -10.64 12.88 15.03
CA ALA A 269 -10.10 11.95 14.06
C ALA A 269 -11.20 11.19 13.32
N GLY A 270 -10.81 10.54 12.23
CA GLY A 270 -11.63 9.58 11.50
C GLY A 270 -10.87 8.29 11.23
N ILE A 271 -11.58 7.17 11.15
CA ILE A 271 -11.02 5.87 10.78
C ILE A 271 -11.89 5.25 9.68
N VAL A 272 -11.28 4.89 8.54
CA VAL A 272 -11.96 4.04 7.53
C VAL A 272 -11.23 2.72 7.39
N LEU A 273 -12.01 1.64 7.45
CA LEU A 273 -11.55 0.30 7.13
C LEU A 273 -11.73 0.01 5.65
N THR A 274 -10.63 0.03 4.90
CA THR A 274 -10.62 -0.28 3.47
C THR A 274 -9.21 -0.57 2.96
N ALA A 275 -9.10 -1.48 2.00
CA ALA A 275 -7.90 -1.65 1.18
C ALA A 275 -8.03 -1.03 -0.22
N SER A 276 -9.02 -0.14 -0.46
CA SER A 276 -9.31 0.49 -1.76
C SER A 276 -9.42 -0.57 -2.86
N HIS A 277 -8.65 -0.46 -3.93
CA HIS A 277 -8.66 -1.34 -5.10
C HIS A 277 -7.88 -2.67 -4.95
N ASN A 278 -7.39 -3.01 -3.75
CA ASN A 278 -6.60 -4.24 -3.56
C ASN A 278 -7.44 -5.53 -3.70
N PRO A 279 -6.80 -6.71 -3.82
CA PRO A 279 -7.51 -8.00 -3.86
C PRO A 279 -8.37 -8.28 -2.62
N PRO A 280 -9.36 -9.20 -2.69
CA PRO A 280 -10.30 -9.54 -1.61
C PRO A 280 -9.68 -9.88 -0.26
N GLU A 281 -8.52 -10.56 -0.26
CA GLU A 281 -7.84 -11.01 0.96
C GLU A 281 -7.22 -9.85 1.77
N TYR A 282 -7.14 -8.65 1.18
CA TYR A 282 -6.64 -7.46 1.85
C TYR A 282 -7.75 -6.72 2.59
N ASN A 283 -7.38 -6.15 3.74
CA ASN A 283 -8.13 -5.09 4.38
C ASN A 283 -7.14 -4.00 4.82
N GLY A 284 -7.63 -2.88 5.34
CA GLY A 284 -6.80 -1.76 5.76
C GLY A 284 -7.45 -0.93 6.84
N TYR A 285 -6.66 -0.07 7.45
CA TYR A 285 -7.04 0.85 8.51
C TYR A 285 -6.41 2.19 8.19
N LYS A 286 -7.18 3.16 7.70
CA LYS A 286 -6.71 4.51 7.37
C LYS A 286 -7.11 5.48 8.48
N VAL A 287 -6.23 6.41 8.85
CA VAL A 287 -6.49 7.43 9.89
C VAL A 287 -6.55 8.81 9.27
N TYR A 288 -7.60 9.54 9.64
CA TYR A 288 -7.89 10.91 9.27
C TYR A 288 -7.84 11.78 10.52
N TRP A 289 -7.44 13.04 10.36
CA TRP A 289 -7.39 14.02 11.45
C TRP A 289 -8.58 14.99 11.43
N GLU A 290 -8.61 15.94 12.36
CA GLU A 290 -9.75 16.87 12.56
C GLU A 290 -10.05 17.76 11.34
N ASP A 291 -9.08 17.95 10.44
CA ASP A 291 -9.31 18.64 9.17
C ASP A 291 -10.11 17.79 8.18
N GLY A 292 -10.29 16.49 8.45
CA GLY A 292 -10.93 15.51 7.58
C GLY A 292 -9.98 14.89 6.57
N GLY A 293 -8.69 15.22 6.58
CA GLY A 293 -7.65 14.67 5.70
C GLY A 293 -6.89 13.53 6.35
N GLN A 294 -6.21 12.70 5.55
CA GLN A 294 -5.32 11.67 6.10
C GLN A 294 -4.12 12.32 6.79
N ILE A 295 -3.65 11.70 7.88
CA ILE A 295 -2.51 12.16 8.66
C ILE A 295 -1.23 12.34 7.81
N VAL A 296 -0.42 13.33 8.19
CA VAL A 296 0.84 13.71 7.52
C VAL A 296 1.95 13.92 8.56
N PRO A 297 3.23 13.86 8.16
CA PRO A 297 4.33 14.18 9.07
C PRO A 297 4.24 15.59 9.66
N PRO A 298 4.62 15.77 10.94
CA PRO A 298 5.23 14.78 11.85
C PRO A 298 4.22 13.92 12.65
N GLN A 299 2.92 14.22 12.58
CA GLN A 299 1.89 13.58 13.41
C GLN A 299 1.80 12.07 13.18
N ASP A 300 2.00 11.61 11.94
CA ASP A 300 2.02 10.18 11.63
C ASP A 300 3.11 9.42 12.42
N HIS A 301 4.30 9.99 12.57
CA HIS A 301 5.39 9.40 13.38
C HIS A 301 5.05 9.34 14.87
N GLU A 302 4.34 10.34 15.39
CA GLU A 302 3.93 10.37 16.79
C GLU A 302 2.87 9.30 17.08
N ILE A 303 1.89 9.14 16.19
CA ILE A 303 0.90 8.05 16.27
C ILE A 303 1.59 6.69 16.20
N VAL A 304 2.53 6.50 15.27
CA VAL A 304 3.32 5.25 15.16
C VAL A 304 4.07 4.95 16.45
N ALA A 305 4.68 5.96 17.09
CA ALA A 305 5.36 5.79 18.36
C ALA A 305 4.38 5.32 19.46
N ALA A 306 3.23 5.98 19.58
CA ALA A 306 2.19 5.60 20.54
C ALA A 306 1.65 4.17 20.32
N VAL A 307 1.46 3.77 19.06
CA VAL A 307 1.07 2.39 18.70
C VAL A 307 2.13 1.37 19.11
N ASN A 308 3.41 1.68 18.89
CA ASN A 308 4.51 0.77 19.19
C ASN A 308 4.70 0.53 20.69
N GLU A 309 4.28 1.48 21.54
CA GLU A 309 4.32 1.36 23.00
C GLU A 309 3.24 0.43 23.58
N VAL A 310 2.18 0.14 22.82
CA VAL A 310 1.06 -0.70 23.28
C VAL A 310 1.37 -2.19 23.18
N ASN A 311 1.16 -2.94 24.26
CA ASN A 311 1.13 -4.40 24.26
C ASN A 311 -0.30 -4.91 24.08
N PHE A 312 -0.46 -6.15 23.57
CA PHE A 312 -1.78 -6.71 23.26
C PHE A 312 -2.69 -6.87 24.49
N ASP A 313 -2.10 -7.10 25.68
CA ASP A 313 -2.81 -7.23 26.96
C ASP A 313 -3.29 -5.89 27.54
N GLN A 314 -2.85 -4.77 26.97
CA GLN A 314 -3.25 -3.42 27.39
C GLN A 314 -4.48 -2.90 26.61
N VAL A 315 -4.91 -3.59 25.57
CA VAL A 315 -6.06 -3.18 24.75
C VAL A 315 -7.35 -3.36 25.55
N ARG A 316 -8.13 -2.28 25.66
CA ARG A 316 -9.39 -2.26 26.40
C ARG A 316 -10.55 -2.51 25.45
N TYR A 317 -11.27 -3.62 25.63
CA TYR A 317 -12.36 -4.04 24.73
C TYR A 317 -13.76 -3.79 25.30
N ASP A 318 -13.88 -3.31 26.54
CA ASP A 318 -15.16 -3.16 27.24
C ASP A 318 -15.91 -1.91 26.76
N ARG A 319 -16.78 -2.09 25.74
CA ARG A 319 -17.60 -1.02 25.14
C ARG A 319 -18.36 -0.19 26.18
N VAL A 320 -18.35 1.13 26.02
CA VAL A 320 -19.27 2.04 26.69
C VAL A 320 -20.38 2.43 25.72
N ALA A 321 -21.57 1.82 25.87
CA ALA A 321 -22.63 1.91 24.87
C ALA A 321 -23.11 3.34 24.59
N ASP A 322 -23.20 4.18 25.63
CA ASP A 322 -23.66 5.58 25.52
C ASP A 322 -22.70 6.47 24.70
N ASP A 323 -21.44 6.05 24.59
CA ASP A 323 -20.42 6.76 23.82
C ASP A 323 -20.37 6.33 22.34
N VAL A 324 -21.16 5.33 21.92
CA VAL A 324 -21.21 4.88 20.52
C VAL A 324 -22.53 5.28 19.88
N ILE A 325 -22.46 6.20 18.92
CA ILE A 325 -23.60 6.84 18.28
C ILE A 325 -23.62 6.47 16.79
N GLU A 326 -24.76 5.96 16.34
CA GLU A 326 -24.97 5.70 14.91
C GLU A 326 -25.18 7.03 14.16
N ILE A 327 -24.47 7.20 13.05
CA ILE A 327 -24.60 8.37 12.19
C ILE A 327 -25.93 8.32 11.45
N SER A 328 -26.69 9.42 11.50
CA SER A 328 -27.99 9.50 10.84
C SER A 328 -27.88 9.82 9.34
N ASP A 329 -28.95 9.51 8.60
CA ASP A 329 -29.10 9.86 7.17
C ASP A 329 -29.03 11.37 6.88
N GLU A 330 -29.11 12.25 7.89
CA GLU A 330 -28.94 13.69 7.71
C GLU A 330 -27.57 14.03 7.13
N LEU A 331 -26.52 13.37 7.62
CA LEU A 331 -25.16 13.60 7.16
C LEU A 331 -25.00 13.28 5.67
N GLU A 332 -25.63 12.22 5.18
CA GLU A 332 -25.64 11.89 3.75
C GLU A 332 -26.36 12.96 2.92
N ARG A 333 -27.47 13.50 3.41
CA ARG A 333 -28.22 14.54 2.70
C ARG A 333 -27.41 15.82 2.60
N GLU A 334 -26.77 16.24 3.69
CA GLU A 334 -25.91 17.43 3.71
C GLU A 334 -24.67 17.24 2.82
N TYR A 335 -24.07 16.05 2.84
CA TYR A 335 -22.98 15.70 1.91
C TYR A 335 -23.42 15.78 0.44
N MET A 336 -24.58 15.21 0.08
CA MET A 336 -25.11 15.29 -1.28
C MET A 336 -25.41 16.73 -1.69
N ALA A 337 -25.92 17.56 -0.78
CA ALA A 337 -26.19 18.97 -1.03
C ALA A 337 -24.90 19.77 -1.30
N GLU A 338 -23.83 19.53 -0.54
CA GLU A 338 -22.52 20.15 -0.82
C GLU A 338 -21.93 19.66 -2.14
N ALA A 339 -22.03 18.35 -2.45
CA ALA A 339 -21.62 17.82 -3.75
C ALA A 339 -22.36 18.49 -4.92
N GLN A 340 -23.68 18.70 -4.79
CA GLN A 340 -24.48 19.42 -5.79
C GLN A 340 -24.03 20.87 -5.96
N LYS A 341 -23.79 21.57 -4.85
CA LYS A 341 -23.39 22.98 -4.84
C LYS A 341 -22.06 23.22 -5.56
N VAL A 342 -21.10 22.30 -5.44
CA VAL A 342 -19.78 22.47 -6.07
C VAL A 342 -19.70 21.90 -7.49
N SER A 343 -20.59 20.98 -7.86
CA SER A 343 -20.52 20.27 -9.14
C SER A 343 -21.57 20.67 -10.18
N LEU A 344 -22.64 21.39 -9.80
CA LEU A 344 -23.71 21.78 -10.72
C LEU A 344 -23.58 23.22 -11.22
N PHE A 345 -23.91 23.39 -12.50
CA PHE A 345 -23.85 24.65 -13.23
C PHE A 345 -25.17 24.89 -13.98
N ASP A 346 -25.22 25.88 -14.86
CA ASP A 346 -26.46 26.28 -15.55
C ASP A 346 -26.74 25.36 -16.77
N ALA A 347 -26.74 24.03 -16.57
CA ALA A 347 -27.02 23.08 -17.64
C ALA A 347 -28.48 23.17 -18.12
N PRO A 348 -28.72 23.23 -19.45
CA PRO A 348 -30.06 23.47 -19.99
C PRO A 348 -31.01 22.27 -19.89
N ASP A 349 -30.49 21.03 -19.93
CA ASP A 349 -31.27 19.81 -19.73
C ASP A 349 -30.39 18.59 -19.38
N ARG A 350 -30.43 18.17 -18.10
CA ARG A 350 -29.70 17.00 -17.58
C ARG A 350 -30.34 15.66 -17.93
N THR A 351 -31.60 15.66 -18.38
CA THR A 351 -32.32 14.42 -18.73
C THR A 351 -31.87 13.81 -20.05
N ASN A 352 -31.14 14.60 -20.86
CA ASN A 352 -30.65 14.19 -22.17
C ASN A 352 -29.28 13.49 -22.12
N ILE A 353 -28.74 13.19 -20.93
CA ILE A 353 -27.51 12.41 -20.78
C ILE A 353 -27.85 11.01 -20.25
N LYS A 354 -27.46 10.00 -21.01
CA LYS A 354 -27.53 8.59 -20.59
C LYS A 354 -26.20 8.16 -19.99
N VAL A 355 -26.25 7.64 -18.76
CA VAL A 355 -25.07 7.21 -18.00
C VAL A 355 -25.16 5.73 -17.69
N VAL A 356 -24.15 4.94 -18.08
CA VAL A 356 -23.93 3.61 -17.48
C VAL A 356 -23.10 3.78 -16.21
N PHE A 357 -23.54 3.19 -15.11
CA PHE A 357 -22.81 3.22 -13.85
C PHE A 357 -22.52 1.82 -13.31
N THR A 358 -21.27 1.61 -12.88
CA THR A 358 -20.86 0.46 -12.07
C THR A 358 -20.16 0.90 -10.77
N PRO A 359 -20.61 0.39 -9.60
CA PRO A 359 -19.88 0.57 -8.35
C PRO A 359 -18.75 -0.46 -8.17
N ILE A 360 -18.59 -1.43 -9.08
CA ILE A 360 -17.66 -2.57 -8.97
C ILE A 360 -17.83 -3.28 -7.60
N HIS A 361 -19.08 -3.60 -7.24
CA HIS A 361 -19.49 -4.15 -5.93
C HIS A 361 -19.15 -3.27 -4.71
N GLY A 362 -18.77 -2.01 -4.92
CA GLY A 362 -18.30 -1.09 -3.91
C GLY A 362 -19.38 -0.24 -3.22
N THR A 363 -18.90 0.65 -2.36
CA THR A 363 -19.69 1.51 -1.47
C THR A 363 -20.50 2.59 -2.20
N SER A 364 -20.06 3.03 -3.38
CA SER A 364 -20.71 4.08 -4.16
C SER A 364 -22.13 3.73 -4.62
N VAL A 365 -22.49 2.45 -4.63
CA VAL A 365 -23.86 1.97 -4.94
C VAL A 365 -24.91 2.66 -4.08
N HIS A 366 -24.56 3.02 -2.84
CA HIS A 366 -25.48 3.64 -1.89
C HIS A 366 -25.67 5.13 -2.16
N LEU A 367 -24.71 5.81 -2.78
CA LEU A 367 -24.67 7.28 -2.79
C LEU A 367 -24.70 7.87 -4.20
N LEU A 368 -23.89 7.37 -5.14
CA LEU A 368 -23.75 8.01 -6.45
C LEU A 368 -25.05 8.03 -7.26
N PRO A 369 -25.81 6.92 -7.41
CA PRO A 369 -27.09 6.97 -8.12
C PRO A 369 -28.07 7.97 -7.50
N ARG A 370 -28.17 8.02 -6.17
CA ARG A 370 -29.05 8.96 -5.45
C ARG A 370 -28.64 10.40 -5.70
N THR A 371 -27.35 10.70 -5.64
CA THR A 371 -26.80 12.02 -5.95
C THR A 371 -27.13 12.45 -7.38
N LEU A 372 -26.95 11.56 -8.36
CA LEU A 372 -27.25 11.86 -9.77
C LEU A 372 -28.76 12.08 -9.99
N TYR A 373 -29.61 11.21 -9.46
CA TYR A 373 -31.08 11.37 -9.55
C TYR A 373 -31.55 12.67 -8.88
N ALA A 374 -31.06 12.97 -7.67
CA ALA A 374 -31.39 14.20 -6.96
C ALA A 374 -30.92 15.45 -7.70
N SER A 375 -29.95 15.32 -8.61
CA SER A 375 -29.40 16.41 -9.43
C SER A 375 -30.08 16.56 -10.80
N GLY A 376 -31.03 15.68 -11.13
CA GLY A 376 -31.81 15.73 -12.37
C GLY A 376 -31.31 14.82 -13.49
N PHE A 377 -30.32 13.97 -13.26
CA PHE A 377 -29.92 12.92 -14.20
C PHE A 377 -30.84 11.71 -14.02
N THR A 378 -31.70 11.44 -15.00
CA THR A 378 -32.75 10.42 -14.88
C THR A 378 -32.52 9.16 -15.73
N ASP A 379 -31.65 9.21 -16.74
CA ASP A 379 -31.34 8.07 -17.61
C ASP A 379 -30.05 7.37 -17.17
N ILE A 380 -30.10 6.73 -16.00
CA ILE A 380 -28.97 6.01 -15.41
C ILE A 380 -29.21 4.52 -15.54
N VAL A 381 -28.35 3.85 -16.29
CA VAL A 381 -28.38 2.39 -16.48
C VAL A 381 -27.33 1.76 -15.58
N LEU A 382 -27.77 0.84 -14.73
CA LEU A 382 -26.90 0.19 -13.75
C LEU A 382 -26.38 -1.17 -14.25
N VAL A 383 -25.10 -1.46 -13.99
CA VAL A 383 -24.53 -2.80 -14.24
C VAL A 383 -25.04 -3.78 -13.18
N ASN A 384 -26.16 -4.45 -13.47
CA ASN A 384 -26.91 -5.28 -12.51
C ASN A 384 -26.06 -6.35 -11.78
N SER A 385 -25.15 -7.02 -12.49
CA SER A 385 -24.21 -8.02 -11.95
C SER A 385 -23.27 -7.46 -10.87
N GLN A 386 -23.02 -6.16 -10.88
CA GLN A 386 -22.08 -5.48 -9.98
C GLN A 386 -22.77 -4.64 -8.90
N LEU A 387 -24.11 -4.66 -8.82
CA LEU A 387 -24.87 -3.90 -7.82
C LEU A 387 -24.84 -4.50 -6.42
N GLN A 388 -24.73 -5.83 -6.30
CA GLN A 388 -24.66 -6.46 -4.99
C GLN A 388 -23.29 -6.19 -4.36
N PRO A 389 -23.23 -5.50 -3.20
CA PRO A 389 -21.98 -5.27 -2.49
C PRO A 389 -21.32 -6.59 -2.12
N SER A 390 -20.01 -6.71 -2.38
CA SER A 390 -19.25 -7.93 -2.08
C SER A 390 -17.76 -7.65 -1.97
N GLY A 391 -17.16 -8.07 -0.84
CA GLY A 391 -15.72 -8.04 -0.63
C GLY A 391 -14.91 -9.00 -1.50
N ASP A 392 -15.57 -9.95 -2.17
CA ASP A 392 -14.93 -10.88 -3.12
C ASP A 392 -14.79 -10.29 -4.53
N PHE A 393 -15.50 -9.20 -4.83
CA PHE A 393 -15.52 -8.56 -6.15
C PHE A 393 -15.69 -9.56 -7.33
N PRO A 394 -16.71 -10.44 -7.30
CA PRO A 394 -16.73 -11.71 -8.05
C PRO A 394 -16.74 -11.58 -9.58
N THR A 395 -17.03 -10.40 -10.12
CA THR A 395 -17.07 -10.15 -11.58
C THR A 395 -15.74 -9.67 -12.14
N VAL A 396 -14.76 -9.32 -11.30
CA VAL A 396 -13.50 -8.71 -11.72
C VAL A 396 -12.29 -9.38 -11.08
N VAL A 397 -11.15 -9.34 -11.76
CA VAL A 397 -9.86 -9.80 -11.19
C VAL A 397 -9.32 -8.79 -10.18
N SER A 398 -9.54 -7.51 -10.46
CA SER A 398 -9.10 -6.38 -9.65
C SER A 398 -10.18 -5.31 -9.70
N PRO A 399 -10.68 -4.80 -8.55
CA PRO A 399 -11.71 -3.77 -8.53
C PRO A 399 -11.12 -2.37 -8.74
N ASN A 400 -10.17 -2.24 -9.67
CA ASN A 400 -9.48 -0.98 -9.96
C ASN A 400 -10.01 -0.39 -11.28
N PRO A 401 -10.73 0.74 -11.27
CA PRO A 401 -11.27 1.33 -12.50
C PRO A 401 -10.19 1.88 -13.45
N GLU A 402 -8.91 1.89 -13.03
CA GLU A 402 -7.77 2.16 -13.92
C GLU A 402 -7.52 1.02 -14.92
N GLU A 403 -7.94 -0.19 -14.60
CA GLU A 403 -7.77 -1.38 -15.44
C GLU A 403 -9.00 -1.54 -16.35
N PRO A 404 -8.84 -1.50 -17.68
CA PRO A 404 -9.98 -1.61 -18.61
C PRO A 404 -10.84 -2.85 -18.40
N GLU A 405 -10.25 -3.96 -17.95
CA GLU A 405 -10.93 -5.21 -17.65
C GLU A 405 -11.97 -5.06 -16.52
N ALA A 406 -11.74 -4.17 -15.55
CA ALA A 406 -12.69 -3.91 -14.47
C ALA A 406 -13.95 -3.20 -14.96
N LEU A 407 -13.88 -2.50 -16.10
CA LEU A 407 -14.99 -1.77 -16.72
C LEU A 407 -15.62 -2.53 -17.90
N ALA A 408 -15.19 -3.76 -18.20
CA ALA A 408 -15.61 -4.49 -19.40
C ALA A 408 -17.14 -4.73 -19.50
N GLU A 409 -17.79 -5.10 -18.38
CA GLU A 409 -19.25 -5.27 -18.34
C GLU A 409 -19.97 -3.93 -18.56
N ALA A 410 -19.48 -2.86 -17.93
CA ALA A 410 -20.01 -1.52 -18.11
C ALA A 410 -19.86 -1.03 -19.57
N ILE A 411 -18.71 -1.28 -20.22
CA ILE A 411 -18.48 -0.91 -21.62
C ILE A 411 -19.47 -1.65 -22.54
N THR A 412 -19.68 -2.94 -22.28
CA THR A 412 -20.65 -3.75 -23.04
C THR A 412 -22.05 -3.16 -22.92
N LEU A 413 -22.50 -2.89 -21.70
CA LEU A 413 -23.80 -2.29 -21.44
C LEU A 413 -23.94 -0.89 -22.05
N ALA A 414 -22.86 -0.10 -22.03
CA ALA A 414 -22.83 1.25 -22.61
C ALA A 414 -22.99 1.20 -24.13
N LYS A 415 -22.37 0.22 -24.80
CA LYS A 415 -22.57 -0.01 -26.25
C LYS A 415 -24.01 -0.45 -26.56
N GLU A 416 -24.55 -1.39 -25.81
CA GLU A 416 -25.91 -1.91 -25.99
C GLU A 416 -26.98 -0.84 -25.80
N THR A 417 -26.80 0.04 -24.81
CA THR A 417 -27.76 1.09 -24.47
C THR A 417 -27.48 2.43 -25.16
N GLN A 418 -26.38 2.51 -25.91
CA GLN A 418 -25.89 3.74 -26.57
C GLN A 418 -25.75 4.91 -25.57
N ALA A 419 -25.19 4.63 -24.40
CA ALA A 419 -24.96 5.65 -23.38
C ALA A 419 -24.02 6.77 -23.88
N ASP A 420 -24.13 7.94 -23.28
CA ASP A 420 -23.19 9.03 -23.56
C ASP A 420 -21.92 8.85 -22.73
N LEU A 421 -22.11 8.38 -21.49
CA LEU A 421 -21.07 8.20 -20.49
C LEU A 421 -21.12 6.80 -19.87
N LEU A 422 -19.94 6.34 -19.45
CA LEU A 422 -19.73 5.24 -18.54
C LEU A 422 -18.98 5.76 -17.32
N ILE A 423 -19.48 5.46 -16.13
CA ILE A 423 -18.87 5.83 -14.85
C ILE A 423 -18.60 4.55 -14.05
N GLY A 424 -17.37 4.40 -13.57
CA GLY A 424 -16.96 3.32 -12.67
C GLY A 424 -16.24 3.87 -11.45
N THR A 425 -16.46 3.29 -10.28
CA THR A 425 -15.72 3.66 -9.06
C THR A 425 -15.06 2.44 -8.44
N ASP A 426 -13.95 2.65 -7.73
CA ASP A 426 -13.34 1.61 -6.90
C ASP A 426 -14.15 1.34 -5.62
N PRO A 427 -13.83 0.29 -4.83
CA PRO A 427 -14.67 -0.16 -3.72
C PRO A 427 -14.96 0.89 -2.65
N ASP A 428 -14.03 1.78 -2.34
CA ASP A 428 -14.19 2.85 -1.35
C ASP A 428 -14.54 4.23 -1.95
N ALA A 429 -14.82 4.26 -3.26
CA ALA A 429 -15.27 5.41 -4.03
C ALA A 429 -14.33 6.62 -3.96
N ASP A 430 -13.02 6.34 -3.94
CA ASP A 430 -11.95 7.35 -3.95
C ASP A 430 -11.27 7.44 -5.34
N ARG A 431 -11.63 6.57 -6.29
CA ARG A 431 -11.21 6.62 -7.71
C ARG A 431 -12.37 6.62 -8.68
N LEU A 432 -12.24 7.37 -9.77
CA LEU A 432 -13.26 7.57 -10.78
C LEU A 432 -12.74 7.17 -12.18
N GLY A 433 -13.26 6.07 -12.71
CA GLY A 433 -13.10 5.69 -14.12
C GLY A 433 -14.21 6.27 -14.99
N VAL A 434 -13.83 6.81 -16.14
CA VAL A 434 -14.76 7.45 -17.08
C VAL A 434 -14.56 6.92 -18.49
N GLY A 435 -15.64 6.47 -19.11
CA GLY A 435 -15.70 6.16 -20.53
C GLY A 435 -16.62 7.14 -21.26
N VAL A 436 -16.20 7.63 -22.42
CA VAL A 436 -17.00 8.53 -23.27
C VAL A 436 -17.25 7.89 -24.62
N ARG A 437 -18.46 8.07 -25.14
CA ARG A 437 -18.84 7.53 -26.45
C ARG A 437 -18.20 8.34 -27.59
N LYS A 438 -17.60 7.63 -28.54
CA LYS A 438 -17.05 8.17 -29.79
C LYS A 438 -18.12 8.20 -30.90
N ASP A 439 -17.83 8.93 -31.97
CA ASP A 439 -18.73 9.05 -33.14
C ASP A 439 -18.99 7.71 -33.86
N ASP A 440 -18.04 6.78 -33.80
CA ASP A 440 -18.18 5.42 -34.34
C ASP A 440 -19.01 4.48 -33.43
N GLY A 441 -19.48 4.98 -32.28
CA GLY A 441 -20.24 4.23 -31.28
C GLY A 441 -19.40 3.38 -30.33
N GLU A 442 -18.08 3.35 -30.51
CA GLU A 442 -17.14 2.74 -29.56
C GLU A 442 -16.89 3.69 -28.38
N TYR A 443 -16.22 3.20 -27.33
CA TYR A 443 -15.93 3.99 -26.14
C TYR A 443 -14.43 4.26 -26.02
N TYR A 444 -14.11 5.48 -25.60
CA TYR A 444 -12.77 5.87 -25.17
C TYR A 444 -12.75 5.92 -23.65
N LEU A 445 -11.86 5.15 -23.02
CA LEU A 445 -11.61 5.24 -21.58
C LEU A 445 -10.61 6.36 -21.33
N LEU A 446 -11.05 7.41 -20.66
CA LEU A 446 -10.19 8.51 -20.26
C LEU A 446 -9.27 8.04 -19.14
N ASN A 447 -7.99 8.38 -19.23
CA ASN A 447 -7.08 8.18 -18.11
C ASN A 447 -7.30 9.25 -17.02
N GLY A 448 -6.68 9.06 -15.85
CA GLY A 448 -6.83 10.00 -14.74
C GLY A 448 -6.37 11.43 -15.04
N ASN A 449 -5.30 11.62 -15.82
CA ASN A 449 -4.85 12.96 -16.21
C ASN A 449 -5.86 13.65 -17.14
N GLU A 450 -6.40 12.94 -18.14
CA GLU A 450 -7.39 13.48 -19.07
C GLU A 450 -8.69 13.86 -18.35
N THR A 451 -9.19 12.94 -17.51
CA THR A 451 -10.39 13.13 -16.70
C THR A 451 -10.26 14.36 -15.81
N ASN A 452 -9.13 14.48 -15.09
CA ASN A 452 -8.88 15.62 -14.22
C ASN A 452 -8.67 16.93 -14.99
N THR A 453 -8.06 16.88 -16.19
CA THR A 453 -7.86 18.05 -17.07
C THR A 453 -9.19 18.65 -17.50
N ILE A 454 -10.11 17.79 -17.97
CA ILE A 454 -11.45 18.19 -18.43
C ILE A 454 -12.20 18.89 -17.29
N MET A 455 -12.25 18.27 -16.12
CA MET A 455 -12.95 18.81 -14.96
C MET A 455 -12.31 20.12 -14.46
N THR A 456 -10.98 20.17 -14.35
CA THR A 456 -10.27 21.36 -13.89
C THR A 456 -10.46 22.54 -14.84
N TYR A 457 -10.26 22.33 -16.15
CA TYR A 457 -10.43 23.38 -17.15
C TYR A 457 -11.88 23.91 -17.14
N PHE A 458 -12.87 23.02 -17.06
CA PHE A 458 -14.27 23.41 -17.00
C PHE A 458 -14.58 24.27 -15.76
N LEU A 459 -14.17 23.85 -14.56
CA LEU A 459 -14.38 24.62 -13.34
C LEU A 459 -13.77 26.03 -13.43
N LEU A 460 -12.53 26.13 -13.90
CA LEU A 460 -11.84 27.42 -14.05
C LEU A 460 -12.50 28.31 -15.12
N LYS A 461 -12.97 27.71 -16.22
CA LYS A 461 -13.71 28.40 -17.27
C LYS A 461 -15.03 28.97 -16.74
N GLU A 462 -15.78 28.19 -15.97
CA GLU A 462 -17.06 28.63 -15.40
C GLU A 462 -16.88 29.71 -14.32
N LEU A 463 -15.91 29.56 -13.42
CA LEU A 463 -15.58 30.61 -12.43
C LEU A 463 -15.16 31.91 -13.13
N LYS A 464 -14.38 31.81 -14.21
CA LYS A 464 -14.00 32.98 -15.02
C LYS A 464 -15.21 33.61 -15.72
N ARG A 465 -16.12 32.80 -16.26
CA ARG A 465 -17.36 33.26 -16.90
C ARG A 465 -18.28 34.01 -15.92
N ARG A 466 -18.32 33.56 -14.66
CA ARG A 466 -19.11 34.17 -13.58
C ARG A 466 -18.42 35.35 -12.89
N GLU A 467 -17.22 35.73 -13.32
CA GLU A 467 -16.39 36.77 -12.70
C GLU A 467 -16.01 36.47 -11.23
N GLU A 468 -15.98 35.18 -10.86
CA GLU A 468 -15.66 34.70 -9.52
C GLU A 468 -14.19 34.28 -9.38
N LEU A 469 -13.51 34.03 -10.50
CA LEU A 469 -12.11 33.62 -10.51
C LEU A 469 -11.17 34.78 -10.17
N SER A 470 -10.21 34.54 -9.28
CA SER A 470 -9.20 35.52 -8.84
C SER A 470 -7.84 34.85 -8.60
N SER A 471 -6.79 35.66 -8.45
CA SER A 471 -5.44 35.15 -8.14
C SER A 471 -5.29 34.53 -6.74
N SER A 472 -6.29 34.65 -5.87
CA SER A 472 -6.31 33.92 -4.59
C SER A 472 -6.77 32.47 -4.74
N HIS A 473 -7.24 32.07 -5.92
CA HIS A 473 -7.61 30.70 -6.18
C HIS A 473 -6.38 29.84 -6.48
N PHE A 474 -6.46 28.56 -6.15
CA PHE A 474 -5.45 27.58 -6.53
C PHE A 474 -6.05 26.22 -6.86
N ILE A 475 -5.30 25.46 -7.66
CA ILE A 475 -5.52 24.04 -7.94
C ILE A 475 -4.38 23.20 -7.35
N GLY A 476 -4.70 21.96 -6.97
CA GLY A 476 -3.74 21.00 -6.41
C GLY A 476 -3.42 19.86 -7.38
N SER A 477 -2.15 19.46 -7.45
CA SER A 477 -1.73 18.25 -8.17
C SER A 477 -0.50 17.63 -7.51
N THR A 478 0.07 16.58 -8.13
CA THR A 478 1.26 15.93 -7.60
C THR A 478 2.43 15.96 -8.57
N VAL A 479 3.63 15.78 -8.03
CA VAL A 479 4.87 15.69 -8.79
C VAL A 479 4.95 14.47 -9.72
N VAL A 480 3.97 13.56 -9.71
CA VAL A 480 3.89 12.41 -10.64
C VAL A 480 2.80 12.57 -11.69
N SER A 481 1.84 13.46 -11.47
CA SER A 481 0.74 13.75 -12.39
C SER A 481 1.20 14.62 -13.57
N SER A 482 0.29 14.83 -14.54
CA SER A 482 0.55 15.59 -15.76
C SER A 482 0.94 17.05 -15.48
N ASP A 483 1.91 17.57 -16.23
CA ASP A 483 2.33 18.97 -16.14
C ASP A 483 1.29 19.95 -16.71
N ILE A 484 0.21 19.46 -17.35
CA ILE A 484 -0.89 20.31 -17.86
C ILE A 484 -1.57 21.12 -16.76
N PHE A 485 -1.56 20.65 -15.50
CA PHE A 485 -2.05 21.43 -14.36
C PHE A 485 -1.31 22.76 -14.19
N MET A 486 0.00 22.79 -14.46
CA MET A 486 0.78 24.03 -14.44
C MET A 486 0.39 24.96 -15.61
N ALA A 487 0.10 24.39 -16.78
CA ALA A 487 -0.37 25.14 -17.94
C ALA A 487 -1.77 25.74 -17.70
N LEU A 488 -2.68 24.97 -17.09
CA LEU A 488 -4.00 25.41 -16.66
C LEU A 488 -3.91 26.61 -15.72
N ALA A 489 -3.16 26.48 -14.63
CA ALA A 489 -3.02 27.57 -13.66
C ALA A 489 -2.43 28.84 -14.29
N LYS A 490 -1.43 28.68 -15.17
CA LYS A 490 -0.87 29.82 -15.92
C LYS A 490 -1.89 30.46 -16.86
N HIS A 491 -2.67 29.66 -17.59
CA HIS A 491 -3.69 30.15 -18.52
C HIS A 491 -4.77 30.96 -17.81
N PHE A 492 -5.17 30.52 -16.62
CA PHE A 492 -6.21 31.15 -15.81
C PHE A 492 -5.68 32.18 -14.81
N ASN A 493 -4.36 32.41 -14.76
CA ASN A 493 -3.69 33.33 -13.85
C ASN A 493 -3.99 33.06 -12.36
N ILE A 494 -3.88 31.78 -11.97
CA ILE A 494 -4.04 31.28 -10.61
C ILE A 494 -2.82 30.47 -10.18
N ASN A 495 -2.78 30.03 -8.92
CA ASN A 495 -1.70 29.17 -8.42
C ASN A 495 -1.97 27.68 -8.72
N CYS A 496 -0.92 26.92 -8.99
CA CYS A 496 -0.94 25.45 -8.92
C CYS A 496 0.05 25.00 -7.85
N LYS A 497 -0.43 24.23 -6.86
CA LYS A 497 0.39 23.68 -5.79
C LYS A 497 0.67 22.19 -6.08
N LEU A 498 1.93 21.80 -6.01
CA LEU A 498 2.39 20.44 -6.27
C LEU A 498 2.83 19.76 -4.97
N GLY A 499 2.33 18.53 -4.76
CA GLY A 499 2.67 17.70 -3.61
C GLY A 499 3.30 16.37 -4.03
N LEU A 500 3.75 15.58 -3.06
CA LEU A 500 4.14 14.21 -3.32
C LEU A 500 2.91 13.35 -3.69
N THR A 501 3.13 12.16 -4.26
CA THR A 501 2.05 11.19 -4.48
C THR A 501 1.35 10.84 -3.16
N GLY A 502 0.02 10.85 -3.19
CA GLY A 502 -0.90 10.61 -2.09
C GLY A 502 -1.76 11.84 -1.82
N PHE A 503 -3.07 11.72 -2.03
CA PHE A 503 -4.03 12.82 -1.88
C PHE A 503 -4.00 13.59 -0.56
N LYS A 504 -3.47 12.99 0.51
CA LYS A 504 -3.20 13.65 1.79
C LYS A 504 -2.38 14.94 1.65
N TRP A 505 -1.50 15.02 0.65
CA TRP A 505 -0.72 16.23 0.40
C TRP A 505 -1.58 17.35 -0.20
N ILE A 506 -2.55 17.01 -1.06
CA ILE A 506 -3.53 17.98 -1.57
C ILE A 506 -4.42 18.46 -0.42
N ALA A 507 -4.89 17.56 0.45
CA ALA A 507 -5.62 17.94 1.66
C ALA A 507 -4.81 18.91 2.54
N LYS A 508 -3.54 18.59 2.81
CA LYS A 508 -2.63 19.47 3.55
C LYS A 508 -2.46 20.85 2.90
N MET A 509 -2.36 20.92 1.57
CA MET A 509 -2.26 22.22 0.87
C MET A 509 -3.45 23.13 1.16
N ILE A 510 -4.64 22.54 1.35
CA ILE A 510 -5.85 23.30 1.67
C ILE A 510 -5.77 23.80 3.10
N THR A 511 -5.46 22.91 4.06
CA THR A 511 -5.26 23.29 5.46
C THR A 511 -4.20 24.38 5.63
N ASP A 512 -3.07 24.29 4.90
CA ASP A 512 -2.00 25.29 4.95
C ASP A 512 -2.35 26.61 4.24
N ALA A 513 -3.32 26.58 3.31
CA ALA A 513 -3.78 27.73 2.55
C ALA A 513 -4.85 28.56 3.27
N GLU A 514 -5.61 27.94 4.17
CA GLU A 514 -6.72 28.57 4.86
C GLU A 514 -6.27 29.66 5.84
N PRO A 515 -6.99 30.79 5.96
CA PRO A 515 -8.15 31.21 5.15
C PRO A 515 -7.77 32.09 3.94
N HIS A 516 -6.50 32.06 3.50
CA HIS A 516 -5.92 33.07 2.60
C HIS A 516 -6.06 32.77 1.10
N GLU A 517 -6.04 31.49 0.72
CA GLU A 517 -6.26 31.07 -0.67
C GLU A 517 -7.48 30.14 -0.76
N ILE A 518 -8.14 30.15 -1.91
CA ILE A 518 -9.38 29.42 -2.17
C ILE A 518 -9.07 28.21 -3.05
N PHE A 519 -9.32 27.02 -2.53
CA PHE A 519 -9.13 25.80 -3.30
C PHE A 519 -10.29 25.60 -4.29
N VAL A 520 -9.95 25.40 -5.57
CA VAL A 520 -10.94 25.10 -6.62
C VAL A 520 -11.15 23.60 -6.74
N CYS A 521 -10.06 22.88 -7.02
CA CYS A 521 -10.06 21.44 -7.23
C CYS A 521 -8.63 20.88 -7.21
N GLY A 522 -8.52 19.56 -7.13
CA GLY A 522 -7.23 18.89 -7.20
C GLY A 522 -7.35 17.44 -7.63
N GLY A 523 -6.29 16.93 -8.26
CA GLY A 523 -6.31 15.60 -8.87
C GLY A 523 -4.96 14.89 -8.91
N GLU A 524 -5.03 13.57 -8.94
CA GLU A 524 -3.92 12.65 -9.15
C GLU A 524 -4.14 11.81 -10.40
N GLU A 525 -3.07 11.46 -11.12
CA GLU A 525 -3.10 10.58 -12.30
C GLU A 525 -3.69 9.20 -12.00
N SER A 526 -3.66 8.78 -10.74
CA SER A 526 -4.28 7.54 -10.24
C SER A 526 -5.79 7.64 -10.05
N TYR A 527 -6.47 8.33 -10.99
CA TYR A 527 -7.93 8.42 -11.11
C TYR A 527 -8.60 9.09 -9.89
N GLY A 528 -7.86 9.93 -9.19
CA GLY A 528 -8.32 10.66 -8.02
C GLY A 528 -8.63 12.10 -8.34
N PHE A 529 -9.79 12.61 -7.90
CA PHE A 529 -10.16 14.01 -8.03
C PHE A 529 -11.00 14.48 -6.84
N MET A 530 -10.95 15.78 -6.56
CA MET A 530 -11.75 16.44 -5.53
C MET A 530 -12.16 17.82 -6.02
N VAL A 531 -13.46 18.13 -5.90
CA VAL A 531 -14.08 19.40 -6.27
C VAL A 531 -14.39 20.19 -5.00
N GLY A 532 -13.88 21.43 -4.91
CA GLY A 532 -14.02 22.22 -3.70
C GLY A 532 -13.37 21.57 -2.47
N ASP A 533 -13.71 22.08 -1.29
CA ASP A 533 -13.00 21.80 -0.04
C ASP A 533 -13.95 21.38 1.11
N PHE A 534 -15.12 20.82 0.80
CA PHE A 534 -15.99 20.24 1.84
C PHE A 534 -15.49 18.86 2.29
N VAL A 535 -14.67 18.20 1.45
CA VAL A 535 -13.96 16.93 1.71
C VAL A 535 -12.44 17.20 1.71
N ARG A 536 -11.64 16.30 2.28
CA ARG A 536 -10.16 16.33 2.30
C ARG A 536 -9.55 14.99 1.83
N ASP A 537 -10.23 14.30 0.93
CA ASP A 537 -9.74 13.14 0.19
C ASP A 537 -10.42 13.14 -1.19
N LYS A 538 -9.97 12.24 -2.05
CA LYS A 538 -10.59 11.99 -3.36
C LYS A 538 -12.07 11.67 -3.16
N ASP A 539 -12.88 12.21 -4.04
CA ASP A 539 -14.33 12.08 -3.99
C ASP A 539 -14.90 11.76 -5.37
N SER A 540 -15.12 10.47 -5.63
CA SER A 540 -15.73 10.03 -6.88
C SER A 540 -17.20 10.42 -7.01
N ILE A 541 -17.90 10.75 -5.92
CA ILE A 541 -19.32 11.10 -5.96
C ILE A 541 -19.50 12.49 -6.56
N SER A 542 -18.83 13.51 -5.98
CA SER A 542 -18.87 14.88 -6.51
C SER A 542 -18.17 15.00 -7.85
N SER A 543 -17.09 14.25 -8.07
CA SER A 543 -16.36 14.23 -9.36
C SER A 543 -17.20 13.60 -10.47
N ALA A 544 -17.90 12.48 -10.22
CA ALA A 544 -18.79 11.90 -11.21
C ALA A 544 -19.97 12.82 -11.55
N LEU A 545 -20.53 13.50 -10.53
CA LEU A 545 -21.59 14.49 -10.74
C LEU A 545 -21.09 15.64 -11.62
N LEU A 546 -19.90 16.18 -11.34
CA LEU A 546 -19.29 17.23 -12.17
C LEU A 546 -19.08 16.74 -13.60
N PHE A 547 -18.57 15.53 -13.78
CA PHE A 547 -18.32 15.00 -15.12
C PHE A 547 -19.62 14.82 -15.93
N CYS A 548 -20.70 14.36 -15.28
CA CYS A 548 -22.02 14.30 -15.90
C CYS A 548 -22.54 15.69 -16.30
N GLU A 549 -22.32 16.70 -15.46
CA GLU A 549 -22.67 18.09 -15.76
C GLU A 549 -21.89 18.64 -16.96
N VAL A 550 -20.58 18.41 -17.01
CA VAL A 550 -19.73 18.79 -18.15
C VAL A 550 -20.26 18.17 -19.44
N ALA A 551 -20.53 16.87 -19.44
CA ALA A 551 -21.06 16.17 -20.62
C ALA A 551 -22.44 16.70 -21.02
N SER A 552 -23.31 17.01 -20.05
CA SER A 552 -24.63 17.58 -20.30
C SER A 552 -24.56 18.94 -21.01
N ILE A 553 -23.67 19.81 -20.55
CA ILE A 553 -23.46 21.13 -21.14
C ILE A 553 -22.89 20.98 -22.55
N LEU A 554 -21.84 20.20 -22.73
CA LEU A 554 -21.23 19.98 -24.05
C LEU A 554 -22.24 19.40 -25.06
N LYS A 555 -23.04 18.42 -24.65
CA LYS A 555 -24.08 17.84 -25.51
C LYS A 555 -25.13 18.88 -25.91
N SER A 556 -25.50 19.78 -25.02
CA SER A 556 -26.43 20.88 -25.33
C SER A 556 -25.85 21.90 -26.32
N GLU A 557 -24.52 22.03 -26.36
CA GLU A 557 -23.77 22.84 -27.33
C GLU A 557 -23.49 22.09 -28.65
N GLY A 558 -23.92 20.83 -28.77
CA GLY A 558 -23.64 19.99 -29.93
C GLY A 558 -22.19 19.49 -30.01
N LYS A 559 -21.45 19.53 -28.90
CA LYS A 559 -20.07 19.05 -28.76
C LYS A 559 -20.01 17.74 -28.00
N ASN A 560 -18.97 16.95 -28.24
CA ASN A 560 -18.63 15.78 -27.42
C ASN A 560 -17.41 16.05 -26.52
N VAL A 561 -17.20 15.17 -25.54
CA VAL A 561 -16.14 15.33 -24.53
C VAL A 561 -14.73 15.25 -25.13
N LEU A 562 -14.51 14.43 -26.16
CA LEU A 562 -13.20 14.29 -26.80
C LEU A 562 -12.84 15.55 -27.60
N GLN A 563 -13.82 16.13 -28.31
CA GLN A 563 -13.65 17.43 -28.95
C GLN A 563 -13.29 18.52 -27.93
N TYR A 564 -13.91 18.49 -26.76
CA TYR A 564 -13.59 19.44 -25.69
C TYR A 564 -12.18 19.23 -25.14
N LEU A 565 -11.71 17.98 -25.00
CA LEU A 565 -10.33 17.69 -24.63
C LEU A 565 -9.34 18.19 -25.69
N ASP A 566 -9.64 17.97 -26.98
CA ASP A 566 -8.83 18.49 -28.08
C ASP A 566 -8.78 20.02 -28.06
N GLU A 567 -9.90 20.71 -27.82
CA GLU A 567 -9.96 22.18 -27.67
C GLU A 567 -9.09 22.69 -26.50
N ILE A 568 -9.00 21.92 -25.40
CA ILE A 568 -8.12 22.24 -24.28
C ILE A 568 -6.66 22.08 -24.70
N TYR A 569 -6.33 20.98 -25.39
CA TYR A 569 -4.96 20.75 -25.87
C TYR A 569 -4.52 21.77 -26.92
N GLU A 570 -5.39 22.20 -27.83
CA GLU A 570 -5.08 23.27 -28.78
C GLU A 570 -4.73 24.60 -28.08
N GLN A 571 -5.27 24.85 -26.88
CA GLN A 571 -5.00 26.07 -26.12
C GLN A 571 -3.77 25.98 -25.21
N LEU A 572 -3.48 24.79 -24.67
CA LEU A 572 -2.50 24.60 -23.60
C LEU A 572 -1.26 23.80 -24.03
N GLY A 573 -1.33 23.13 -25.18
CA GLY A 573 -0.39 22.11 -25.63
C GLY A 573 -0.98 20.70 -25.46
N TYR A 574 -0.46 19.75 -26.25
CA TYR A 574 -0.79 18.34 -26.17
C TYR A 574 0.06 17.65 -25.13
N TYR A 575 -0.56 16.78 -24.35
CA TYR A 575 0.10 16.02 -23.29
C TYR A 575 -0.20 14.53 -23.47
N SER A 576 0.82 13.70 -23.26
CA SER A 576 0.70 12.25 -23.32
C SER A 576 1.48 11.62 -22.19
N GLU A 577 0.77 10.86 -21.35
CA GLU A 577 1.35 10.16 -20.23
C GLU A 577 1.15 8.64 -20.32
N LYS A 578 2.09 7.92 -19.70
CA LYS A 578 1.98 6.48 -19.54
C LYS A 578 2.61 6.00 -18.25
N LEU A 579 1.88 5.20 -17.49
CA LEU A 579 2.42 4.52 -16.31
C LEU A 579 2.89 3.11 -16.69
N LEU A 580 4.14 2.79 -16.35
CA LEU A 580 4.68 1.43 -16.39
C LEU A 580 4.92 0.93 -14.97
N SER A 581 4.43 -0.25 -14.64
CA SER A 581 4.55 -0.86 -13.30
C SER A 581 5.23 -2.22 -13.39
N PHE A 582 6.32 -2.41 -12.65
CA PHE A 582 7.10 -3.65 -12.65
C PHE A 582 7.10 -4.29 -11.26
N LYS A 583 6.48 -5.46 -11.14
CA LYS A 583 6.47 -6.26 -9.90
C LYS A 583 7.74 -7.10 -9.78
N LYS A 584 8.30 -7.15 -8.57
CA LYS A 584 9.47 -7.95 -8.20
C LYS A 584 9.17 -8.71 -6.91
N GLU A 585 9.09 -10.02 -6.95
CA GLU A 585 8.57 -10.77 -5.80
C GLU A 585 9.60 -10.98 -4.68
N GLY A 586 9.11 -11.01 -3.44
CA GLY A 586 9.88 -11.34 -2.25
C GLY A 586 10.95 -10.30 -1.86
N VAL A 587 11.76 -10.68 -0.86
CA VAL A 587 12.85 -9.85 -0.31
C VAL A 587 13.91 -9.53 -1.35
N ALA A 588 14.19 -10.48 -2.25
CA ALA A 588 15.11 -10.27 -3.38
C ALA A 588 14.61 -9.13 -4.29
N GLY A 589 13.30 -9.10 -4.58
CA GLY A 589 12.68 -8.05 -5.38
C GLY A 589 12.79 -6.66 -4.76
N LYS A 590 12.54 -6.53 -3.44
CA LYS A 590 12.74 -5.26 -2.71
C LYS A 590 14.19 -4.76 -2.84
N LYS A 591 15.17 -5.66 -2.73
CA LYS A 591 16.59 -5.32 -2.88
C LYS A 591 16.92 -4.88 -4.31
N GLU A 592 16.42 -5.57 -5.33
CA GLU A 592 16.63 -5.18 -6.73
C GLU A 592 16.12 -3.76 -7.02
N ILE A 593 14.94 -3.43 -6.49
CA ILE A 593 14.34 -2.09 -6.62
C ILE A 593 15.21 -1.04 -5.91
N ALA A 594 15.68 -1.32 -4.69
CA ALA A 594 16.55 -0.41 -3.96
C ALA A 594 17.87 -0.16 -4.72
N ASP A 595 18.52 -1.23 -5.20
CA ASP A 595 19.76 -1.16 -5.96
C ASP A 595 19.57 -0.40 -7.29
N LEU A 596 18.39 -0.53 -7.94
CA LEU A 596 18.03 0.25 -9.12
C LEU A 596 17.87 1.74 -8.82
N MET A 597 17.15 2.11 -7.76
CA MET A 597 16.97 3.51 -7.37
C MET A 597 18.30 4.17 -7.00
N THR A 598 19.20 3.46 -6.31
CA THR A 598 20.56 3.94 -6.04
C THR A 598 21.31 4.19 -7.35
N ARG A 599 21.26 3.24 -8.30
CA ARG A 599 21.93 3.40 -9.59
C ARG A 599 21.41 4.60 -10.38
N LEU A 600 20.10 4.82 -10.39
CA LEU A 600 19.47 5.96 -11.07
C LEU A 600 19.88 7.31 -10.45
N ARG A 601 20.13 7.35 -9.13
CA ARG A 601 20.67 8.55 -8.46
C ARG A 601 22.13 8.80 -8.80
N GLU A 602 22.95 7.76 -8.71
CA GLU A 602 24.40 7.87 -8.88
C GLU A 602 24.80 8.04 -10.34
N ASN A 603 24.07 7.40 -11.25
CA ASN A 603 24.31 7.39 -12.69
C ASN A 603 22.98 7.62 -13.43
N PRO A 604 22.46 8.87 -13.41
CA PRO A 604 21.22 9.20 -14.12
C PRO A 604 21.39 9.03 -15.63
N PRO A 605 20.30 8.74 -16.37
CA PRO A 605 20.37 8.65 -17.83
C PRO A 605 20.87 9.96 -18.44
N GLU A 606 21.76 9.86 -19.43
CA GLU A 606 22.29 11.04 -20.14
C GLU A 606 21.27 11.62 -21.13
N SER A 607 20.38 10.77 -21.66
CA SER A 607 19.33 11.17 -22.59
C SER A 607 18.05 10.35 -22.45
N ILE A 608 16.93 10.93 -22.88
CA ILE A 608 15.60 10.30 -22.98
C ILE A 608 15.11 10.54 -24.40
N ALA A 609 14.72 9.47 -25.10
CA ALA A 609 14.29 9.52 -26.51
C ALA A 609 15.30 10.25 -27.44
N GLY A 610 16.60 10.17 -27.13
CA GLY A 610 17.67 10.83 -27.89
C GLY A 610 17.94 12.30 -27.50
N GLU A 611 17.15 12.88 -26.59
CA GLU A 611 17.38 14.23 -26.07
C GLU A 611 18.15 14.22 -24.75
N PRO A 612 19.13 15.13 -24.56
CA PRO A 612 19.84 15.25 -23.29
C PRO A 612 18.91 15.52 -22.11
N VAL A 613 19.15 14.84 -20.99
CA VAL A 613 18.51 15.16 -19.71
C VAL A 613 19.06 16.48 -19.21
N LEU A 614 18.18 17.46 -19.02
CA LEU A 614 18.51 18.81 -18.56
C LEU A 614 18.39 18.92 -17.04
N TRP A 615 17.36 18.32 -16.45
CA TRP A 615 17.09 18.38 -15.02
C TRP A 615 16.98 16.99 -14.41
N VAL A 616 17.59 16.83 -13.24
CA VAL A 616 17.41 15.69 -12.34
C VAL A 616 16.88 16.22 -11.02
N GLU A 617 15.67 15.80 -10.66
CA GLU A 617 15.02 16.12 -9.40
C GLU A 617 15.09 14.88 -8.50
N ASP A 618 15.69 14.99 -7.32
CA ASP A 618 15.69 13.94 -6.29
C ASP A 618 14.93 14.44 -5.09
N TYR A 619 13.90 13.70 -4.69
CA TYR A 619 13.03 14.04 -3.58
C TYR A 619 13.45 13.32 -2.28
N LYS A 620 14.52 12.52 -2.30
CA LYS A 620 14.93 11.73 -1.14
C LYS A 620 15.78 12.58 -0.16
N ASP A 621 15.47 12.46 1.13
CA ASP A 621 16.14 13.09 2.27
C ASP A 621 16.11 14.63 2.25
N HIS A 622 16.78 15.26 1.28
CA HIS A 622 16.83 16.71 1.04
C HIS A 622 16.47 16.99 -0.42
N PRO A 623 15.20 17.30 -0.72
CA PRO A 623 14.76 17.49 -2.09
C PRO A 623 15.57 18.55 -2.85
N THR A 624 16.10 18.19 -4.01
CA THR A 624 16.87 19.09 -4.87
C THR A 624 16.56 18.89 -6.35
N LYS A 625 16.77 19.93 -7.15
CA LYS A 625 16.82 19.85 -8.61
C LYS A 625 18.18 20.29 -9.11
N LYS A 626 18.80 19.48 -9.96
CA LYS A 626 20.12 19.70 -10.53
C LYS A 626 20.01 19.93 -12.03
N ASN A 627 20.58 21.03 -12.50
CA ASN A 627 20.78 21.29 -13.91
C ASN A 627 22.02 20.53 -14.39
N MET A 628 21.87 19.63 -15.35
CA MET A 628 22.95 18.76 -15.82
C MET A 628 23.95 19.45 -16.74
N GLU A 629 23.57 20.56 -17.38
CA GLU A 629 24.46 21.33 -18.26
C GLU A 629 25.38 22.28 -17.46
N THR A 630 24.82 22.96 -16.46
CA THR A 630 25.54 23.97 -15.66
C THR A 630 26.10 23.41 -14.36
N GLY A 631 25.62 22.25 -13.90
CA GLY A 631 25.93 21.67 -12.61
C GLY A 631 25.27 22.36 -11.42
N LYS A 632 24.43 23.39 -11.64
CA LYS A 632 23.73 24.13 -10.58
C LYS A 632 22.73 23.21 -9.86
N VAL A 633 22.74 23.26 -8.53
CA VAL A 633 21.80 22.53 -7.66
C VAL A 633 20.96 23.54 -6.89
N GLU A 634 19.64 23.34 -6.88
CA GLU A 634 18.68 24.15 -6.16
C GLU A 634 17.90 23.28 -5.17
N ALA A 635 17.72 23.75 -3.94
CA ALA A 635 16.86 23.10 -2.96
C ALA A 635 15.39 23.25 -3.35
N MET A 636 14.57 22.24 -3.03
CA MET A 636 13.13 22.25 -3.25
C MET A 636 12.42 22.24 -1.89
N ASP A 637 11.42 23.10 -1.74
CA ASP A 637 10.59 23.18 -0.54
C ASP A 637 9.40 22.22 -0.67
N ILE A 638 9.67 20.93 -0.44
CA ILE A 638 8.69 19.85 -0.50
C ILE A 638 9.11 18.75 0.47
N ALA A 639 8.15 17.95 0.94
CA ALA A 639 8.45 16.79 1.78
C ALA A 639 9.31 15.75 1.05
N SER A 640 10.03 14.93 1.83
CA SER A 640 10.93 13.91 1.29
C SER A 640 10.20 12.63 0.88
N SER A 641 10.61 12.03 -0.23
CA SER A 641 10.12 10.75 -0.74
C SER A 641 11.15 10.08 -1.65
N ASN A 642 11.10 8.75 -1.78
CA ASN A 642 12.02 8.02 -2.66
C ASN A 642 11.59 8.15 -4.13
N VAL A 643 11.72 9.34 -4.70
CA VAL A 643 11.28 9.68 -6.06
C VAL A 643 12.41 10.37 -6.82
N LEU A 644 12.57 10.01 -8.09
CA LEU A 644 13.44 10.70 -9.03
C LEU A 644 12.65 11.14 -10.25
N ILE A 645 12.90 12.36 -10.73
CA ILE A 645 12.32 12.86 -11.98
C ILE A 645 13.45 13.35 -12.89
N PHE A 646 13.45 12.87 -14.12
CA PHE A 646 14.37 13.26 -15.18
C PHE A 646 13.58 14.04 -16.23
N ARG A 647 14.04 15.25 -16.60
CA ARG A 647 13.39 16.09 -17.62
C ARG A 647 14.39 16.50 -18.71
N THR A 648 13.96 16.43 -19.98
CA THR A 648 14.74 16.93 -21.13
C THR A 648 14.46 18.41 -21.39
N ARG A 649 15.10 18.99 -22.42
CA ARG A 649 14.84 20.37 -22.84
C ARG A 649 13.48 20.55 -23.52
N SER A 650 12.96 19.52 -24.18
CA SER A 650 11.64 19.50 -24.79
C SER A 650 10.56 18.97 -23.84
N ASP A 651 10.80 19.06 -22.52
CA ASP A 651 9.86 18.65 -21.46
C ASP A 651 9.44 17.17 -21.45
N TYR A 652 10.18 16.28 -22.16
CA TYR A 652 10.03 14.84 -21.94
C TYR A 652 10.45 14.48 -20.52
N ARG A 653 9.66 13.64 -19.87
CA ARG A 653 9.79 13.36 -18.46
C ARG A 653 9.68 11.87 -18.16
N ILE A 654 10.56 11.39 -17.29
CA ILE A 654 10.46 10.07 -16.67
C ILE A 654 10.57 10.24 -15.16
N CYS A 655 9.55 9.84 -14.42
CA CYS A 655 9.59 9.72 -12.97
C CYS A 655 9.77 8.25 -12.57
N ALA A 656 10.74 7.95 -11.71
CA ALA A 656 10.94 6.62 -11.11
C ALA A 656 10.57 6.64 -9.62
N ARG A 657 9.67 5.74 -9.21
CA ARG A 657 9.18 5.65 -7.82
C ARG A 657 8.92 4.20 -7.41
N PRO A 658 9.54 3.68 -6.34
CA PRO A 658 9.15 2.41 -5.74
C PRO A 658 7.81 2.55 -5.01
N SER A 659 7.00 1.50 -5.02
CA SER A 659 5.81 1.40 -4.18
C SER A 659 6.21 1.20 -2.72
N GLY A 660 5.47 1.83 -1.81
CA GLY A 660 5.67 1.67 -0.36
C GLY A 660 5.05 0.39 0.21
N THR A 661 3.97 -0.10 -0.41
CA THR A 661 3.17 -1.23 0.11
C THR A 661 3.46 -2.56 -0.57
N GLU A 662 3.91 -2.52 -1.83
CA GLU A 662 4.19 -3.71 -2.63
C GLU A 662 5.62 -3.62 -3.20
N PRO A 663 6.30 -4.75 -3.45
CA PRO A 663 7.61 -4.74 -4.08
C PRO A 663 7.47 -4.50 -5.59
N LYS A 664 7.04 -3.30 -5.95
CA LYS A 664 6.83 -2.80 -7.32
C LYS A 664 7.61 -1.50 -7.52
N ILE A 665 8.12 -1.27 -8.72
CA ILE A 665 8.64 0.04 -9.14
C ILE A 665 7.78 0.58 -10.29
N LYS A 666 7.40 1.84 -10.18
CA LYS A 666 6.57 2.58 -11.14
C LYS A 666 7.43 3.59 -11.90
N PHE A 667 7.21 3.68 -13.22
CA PHE A 667 7.76 4.69 -14.10
C PHE A 667 6.63 5.49 -14.74
N TYR A 668 6.56 6.79 -14.47
CA TYR A 668 5.60 7.70 -15.08
C TYR A 668 6.30 8.40 -16.23
N LEU A 669 5.86 8.12 -17.44
CA LEU A 669 6.35 8.74 -18.65
C LEU A 669 5.44 9.91 -18.99
N GLY A 670 6.01 11.05 -19.35
CA GLY A 670 5.29 12.21 -19.83
C GLY A 670 5.99 12.81 -21.04
N ALA A 671 5.20 13.21 -22.03
CA ALA A 671 5.65 14.00 -23.17
C ALA A 671 4.63 15.11 -23.41
N SER A 672 5.13 16.28 -23.84
CA SER A 672 4.29 17.41 -24.19
C SER A 672 4.77 18.09 -25.45
N GLU A 673 3.85 18.58 -26.27
CA GLU A 673 4.10 19.37 -27.48
C GLU A 673 3.21 20.61 -27.47
N LYS A 674 3.72 21.76 -27.93
CA LYS A 674 3.00 23.04 -27.93
C LYS A 674 2.34 23.37 -29.23
#